data_AF-A0A4Q3YQZ6-F1
#
_entry.id   AF-A0A4Q3YQZ6-F1
#
_cell.length_a   1.000
_cell.length_b   1.000
_cell.length_c   1.000
_cell.angle_alpha   90.00
_cell.angle_beta   90.00
_cell.angle_gamma   90.00
#
_symmetry.space_group_name_H-M   'P 1'
#
loop_
_entity.id
_entity.type
_entity.pdbx_description
1 polymer ?
#
loop_
_entity_poly.entity_id
_entity_poly.type
_entity_poly.pdbx_seq_one_letter_code
_entity_poly.pdbx_strand_id
1 'polypeptide(L)'
;MKHYENVPSDAIHYYQSAASQHFLQHTTAHYDPVFTPLFTAILGTGAFQIGAATISYASVAAAIATTALSIGIQMLMAPKPPKPEDGKVPKTQPVPYRQWGVGRVRVAGSYMLWEAKAGYLFAVQAIAGHRIKSVNRYWLHDDEVQLQPDGTIVDGTSYAVRVRIMSRIGLVPETAYTPIVDFLGAEGVWTSSHRGDGQASIAMMAKSANAENQQKRFPYGPPQLSVEADMALCWDYRDPSQSPTNPSTWTWTRNTALQMCWHQCFNEFGHRRDYRKAILPVLDMWKEEADVCDELVPLKGGGTEKRYESGGFDTTENDPKAGTNALLAACDGWICERGDGALLFVVGKFREKYVVTITDADITGHQVEYDVLFEDECNRLIPKFSYPEIGYATSDADFFEDVPQQIIAGRILAQEASYMWVQKWRQARRLGIRDWRRLQQKVSGTLSLRLSGINAVYSRWVRLSTPLSMPRLNGKIVENRKSLLSLMQGAFSMDIMQHPDNIDDWNPLTDEGAMPPVPPRTGKGTIDIPVINLVQSKPRGDSVYIRVVVIDPEDDSLYPVVRYRVADDGSGNPGAWVEQKFPNVSPSGGYLNLSTNVVPSNALLDIQVAYIASDNDYGEWSVTANVTSTVDDVNPASPEALDWTAPNFSARAANTTAPKGRTAYLTFKIGLTTQSFADAALVSKLAAAPGDVRYVQPAVVAGQTRRLWCQAENVSGLTSATVFIDRTFV
;
A
#
# COMPACT_ATOMS: atom_id res chain seq x y z
N MET A 1 -66.04 -29.24 -49.42
CA MET A 1 -65.92 -29.74 -48.03
C MET A 1 -64.42 -29.88 -47.76
N LYS A 2 -63.79 -28.87 -47.14
CA LYS A 2 -62.32 -28.79 -46.97
C LYS A 2 -61.94 -29.19 -45.54
N HIS A 3 -60.98 -30.11 -45.46
CA HIS A 3 -60.23 -30.48 -44.26
C HIS A 3 -59.44 -29.27 -43.71
N TYR A 4 -59.38 -29.14 -42.38
CA TYR A 4 -58.37 -28.41 -41.61
C TYR A 4 -57.69 -29.48 -40.73
N GLU A 5 -56.47 -29.95 -41.02
CA GLU A 5 -55.14 -29.36 -40.75
C GLU A 5 -54.76 -29.26 -39.25
N ASN A 6 -53.93 -30.25 -38.84
CA ASN A 6 -52.87 -30.26 -37.83
C ASN A 6 -52.96 -29.26 -36.67
N VAL A 7 -53.51 -29.73 -35.56
CA VAL A 7 -53.27 -29.17 -34.24
C VAL A 7 -51.96 -29.77 -33.68
N PRO A 8 -50.99 -28.99 -33.16
CA PRO A 8 -49.82 -29.52 -32.46
C PRO A 8 -50.26 -30.44 -31.31
N SER A 9 -49.50 -31.51 -31.07
CA SER A 9 -49.75 -32.49 -30.00
C SER A 9 -49.97 -31.83 -28.63
N ASP A 10 -49.33 -30.68 -28.41
CA ASP A 10 -49.36 -29.90 -27.17
C ASP A 10 -50.76 -29.33 -26.89
N ALA A 11 -51.53 -28.97 -27.93
CA ALA A 11 -52.86 -28.41 -27.74
C ALA A 11 -53.91 -29.48 -27.43
N ILE A 12 -53.75 -30.70 -27.96
CA ILE A 12 -54.63 -31.85 -27.65
C ILE A 12 -54.45 -32.29 -26.19
N HIS A 13 -53.22 -32.22 -25.67
CA HIS A 13 -52.93 -32.49 -24.26
C HIS A 13 -53.48 -31.41 -23.30
N TYR A 14 -53.50 -30.15 -23.73
CA TYR A 14 -54.08 -29.05 -22.95
C TYR A 14 -55.58 -29.27 -22.69
N TYR A 15 -56.33 -29.73 -23.70
CA TYR A 15 -57.76 -30.04 -23.55
C TYR A 15 -58.04 -31.29 -22.72
N GLN A 16 -57.16 -32.30 -22.75
CA GLN A 16 -57.31 -33.50 -21.93
C GLN A 16 -56.94 -33.28 -20.46
N SER A 17 -55.96 -32.41 -20.17
CA SER A 17 -55.56 -32.06 -18.79
C SER A 17 -56.59 -31.19 -18.06
N ALA A 18 -57.21 -30.23 -18.76
CA ALA A 18 -58.26 -29.36 -18.21
C ALA A 18 -59.53 -30.11 -17.74
N ALA A 19 -59.76 -31.35 -18.21
CA ALA A 19 -60.91 -32.16 -17.82
C ALA A 19 -60.72 -32.91 -16.49
N SER A 20 -59.50 -32.95 -15.93
CA SER A 20 -59.22 -33.64 -14.67
C SER A 20 -58.95 -32.63 -13.54
N GLN A 21 -59.76 -32.68 -12.48
CA GLN A 21 -59.58 -31.84 -11.30
C GLN A 21 -58.22 -32.14 -10.64
N HIS A 22 -57.25 -31.23 -10.81
CA HIS A 22 -55.84 -31.35 -10.42
C HIS A 22 -55.53 -31.42 -8.91
N PHE A 23 -56.54 -31.54 -8.05
CA PHE A 23 -56.35 -31.45 -6.59
C PHE A 23 -56.08 -32.80 -5.91
N LEU A 24 -56.35 -33.94 -6.57
CA LEU A 24 -56.31 -35.27 -5.95
C LEU A 24 -55.72 -36.36 -6.86
N GLN A 25 -54.52 -36.15 -7.41
CA GLN A 25 -53.70 -37.30 -7.82
C GLN A 25 -52.99 -37.84 -6.58
N HIS A 26 -53.53 -38.93 -6.03
CA HIS A 26 -52.86 -39.74 -5.02
C HIS A 26 -51.61 -40.37 -5.65
N THR A 27 -50.42 -39.96 -5.22
CA THR A 27 -49.20 -40.70 -5.52
C THR A 27 -49.09 -41.88 -4.56
N THR A 28 -48.84 -43.08 -5.09
CA THR A 28 -48.57 -44.32 -4.33
C THR A 28 -47.10 -44.45 -3.92
N ALA A 29 -46.28 -43.42 -4.17
CA ALA A 29 -44.89 -43.41 -3.79
C ALA A 29 -44.75 -42.95 -2.33
N HIS A 30 -44.53 -43.90 -1.43
CA HIS A 30 -43.99 -43.62 -0.10
C HIS A 30 -42.52 -43.21 -0.26
N TYR A 31 -42.28 -41.91 -0.44
CA TYR A 31 -40.97 -41.33 -0.17
C TYR A 31 -40.88 -41.12 1.33
N ASP A 32 -39.90 -41.77 1.97
CA ASP A 32 -39.57 -41.55 3.38
C ASP A 32 -39.07 -40.11 3.53
N PRO A 33 -39.86 -39.21 4.14
CA PRO A 33 -39.50 -37.82 4.18
C PRO A 33 -38.88 -37.56 5.55
N VAL A 34 -37.82 -36.74 5.63
CA VAL A 34 -37.28 -36.27 6.91
C VAL A 34 -38.34 -35.36 7.57
N PHE A 35 -39.38 -35.96 8.14
CA PHE A 35 -40.55 -35.33 8.72
C PHE A 35 -40.66 -35.78 10.17
N THR A 36 -40.10 -34.96 11.06
CA THR A 36 -40.48 -35.02 12.48
C THR A 36 -40.56 -33.65 13.17
N PRO A 37 -40.02 -32.50 12.68
CA PRO A 37 -40.21 -31.24 13.40
C PRO A 37 -41.29 -30.30 12.83
N LEU A 38 -41.88 -30.55 11.65
CA LEU A 38 -42.76 -29.56 11.00
C LEU A 38 -44.11 -29.34 11.74
N PHE A 39 -44.60 -30.33 12.50
CA PHE A 39 -45.94 -30.29 13.11
C PHE A 39 -46.00 -29.75 14.55
N THR A 40 -44.87 -29.44 15.19
CA THR A 40 -44.86 -28.95 16.57
C THR A 40 -44.99 -27.42 16.69
N ALA A 41 -44.84 -26.66 15.61
CA ALA A 41 -44.81 -25.19 15.66
C ALA A 41 -46.16 -24.50 15.33
N ILE A 42 -47.15 -25.20 14.77
CA ILE A 42 -48.37 -24.58 14.20
C ILE A 42 -49.49 -24.33 15.25
N LEU A 43 -49.35 -24.74 16.52
CA LEU A 43 -50.41 -24.64 17.53
C LEU A 43 -50.04 -23.81 18.79
N GLY A 44 -49.27 -22.74 18.62
CA GLY A 44 -49.01 -21.73 19.66
C GLY A 44 -49.77 -20.42 19.41
N THR A 45 -50.97 -20.31 19.96
CA THR A 45 -51.82 -19.11 20.22
C THR A 45 -51.28 -17.71 19.86
N GLY A 46 -52.01 -16.97 19.01
CA GLY A 46 -51.91 -15.50 18.87
C GLY A 46 -52.72 -14.94 17.69
N ALA A 47 -53.61 -13.99 17.96
CA ALA A 47 -54.67 -13.50 17.07
C ALA A 47 -54.22 -12.74 15.80
N PHE A 48 -54.98 -12.90 14.72
CA PHE A 48 -54.82 -12.26 13.41
C PHE A 48 -55.50 -10.87 13.34
N GLN A 49 -54.79 -9.87 12.82
CA GLN A 49 -55.35 -8.60 12.31
C GLN A 49 -54.70 -8.29 10.96
N ILE A 50 -55.52 -7.97 9.96
CA ILE A 50 -55.15 -7.82 8.54
C ILE A 50 -55.05 -6.33 8.21
N GLY A 51 -53.87 -5.85 7.80
CA GLY A 51 -53.67 -4.49 7.30
C GLY A 51 -52.26 -4.23 6.75
N ALA A 52 -52.20 -3.90 5.45
CA ALA A 52 -51.13 -3.26 4.67
C ALA A 52 -49.65 -3.47 5.10
N ALA A 53 -48.98 -4.40 4.40
CA ALA A 53 -47.57 -4.36 4.00
C ALA A 53 -46.54 -3.81 5.00
N THR A 54 -46.33 -4.54 6.09
CA THR A 54 -45.02 -4.70 6.76
C THR A 54 -45.03 -6.05 7.48
N ILE A 55 -44.54 -7.10 6.80
CA ILE A 55 -44.43 -8.44 7.40
C ILE A 55 -43.22 -8.41 8.35
N SER A 56 -43.50 -8.14 9.63
CA SER A 56 -42.61 -8.43 10.74
C SER A 56 -43.09 -9.71 11.44
N TYR A 57 -42.24 -10.73 11.35
CA TYR A 57 -42.13 -11.94 12.18
C TYR A 57 -43.40 -12.50 12.86
N ALA A 58 -44.02 -13.46 12.17
CA ALA A 58 -44.48 -14.70 12.80
C ALA A 58 -43.93 -15.84 11.93
N SER A 59 -43.32 -16.85 12.54
CA SER A 59 -42.57 -17.94 11.89
C SER A 59 -43.41 -18.73 10.89
N VAL A 60 -43.47 -18.23 9.66
CA VAL A 60 -43.77 -19.02 8.46
C VAL A 60 -42.43 -19.58 7.98
N ALA A 61 -42.31 -20.91 7.93
CA ALA A 61 -41.13 -21.63 7.49
C ALA A 61 -40.86 -21.41 5.98
N ALA A 62 -40.37 -20.22 5.63
CA ALA A 62 -39.93 -19.89 4.29
C ALA A 62 -38.41 -20.12 4.18
N ALA A 63 -38.02 -21.02 3.28
CA ALA A 63 -36.62 -21.21 2.92
C ALA A 63 -36.16 -20.04 2.05
N ILE A 64 -35.27 -19.18 2.56
CA ILE A 64 -34.68 -18.10 1.76
C ILE A 64 -33.32 -18.57 1.26
N ALA A 65 -33.29 -19.11 0.04
CA ALA A 65 -32.06 -19.43 -0.66
C ALA A 65 -31.42 -18.15 -1.20
N THR A 66 -30.12 -17.98 -0.97
CA THR A 66 -29.29 -16.90 -1.52
C THR A 66 -28.09 -17.50 -2.24
N THR A 67 -27.94 -17.14 -3.51
CA THR A 67 -26.83 -17.57 -4.37
C THR A 67 -26.05 -16.35 -4.82
N ALA A 68 -24.72 -16.34 -4.66
CA ALA A 68 -23.90 -15.27 -5.23
C ALA A 68 -23.62 -15.57 -6.70
N LEU A 69 -24.34 -14.91 -7.61
CA LEU A 69 -23.76 -14.61 -8.93
C LEU A 69 -23.08 -13.27 -8.84
N SER A 70 -21.83 -13.20 -9.28
CA SER A 70 -20.99 -12.01 -9.19
C SER A 70 -21.22 -10.99 -10.34
N ILE A 71 -22.17 -11.28 -11.23
CA ILE A 71 -22.35 -10.63 -12.54
C ILE A 71 -23.47 -9.56 -12.52
N GLY A 72 -23.23 -8.44 -13.19
CA GLY A 72 -24.09 -7.24 -13.19
C GLY A 72 -25.37 -7.32 -14.03
N ILE A 73 -26.51 -7.17 -13.35
CA ILE A 73 -27.56 -6.10 -13.40
C ILE A 73 -28.37 -6.28 -12.11
N GLN A 74 -28.64 -7.54 -11.71
CA GLN A 74 -29.33 -7.88 -10.46
C GLN A 74 -28.54 -7.51 -9.19
N MET A 75 -27.20 -7.44 -9.25
CA MET A 75 -26.37 -6.98 -8.12
C MET A 75 -26.27 -5.45 -8.00
N LEU A 76 -26.84 -4.64 -8.89
CA LEU A 76 -26.70 -3.18 -8.83
C LEU A 76 -27.47 -2.56 -7.66
N MET A 77 -28.56 -3.20 -7.21
CA MET A 77 -29.42 -2.71 -6.12
C MET A 77 -29.12 -3.35 -4.76
N ALA A 78 -28.19 -4.31 -4.68
CA ALA A 78 -27.80 -4.92 -3.42
C ALA A 78 -26.74 -4.06 -2.71
N PRO A 79 -26.78 -3.89 -1.38
CA PRO A 79 -25.70 -3.25 -0.63
C PRO A 79 -24.39 -3.99 -0.90
N LYS A 80 -23.35 -3.24 -1.29
CA LYS A 80 -22.03 -3.79 -1.61
C LYS A 80 -21.05 -3.40 -0.51
N PRO A 81 -20.17 -4.32 -0.08
CA PRO A 81 -19.06 -3.93 0.78
C PRO A 81 -18.21 -2.85 0.08
N PRO A 82 -17.46 -2.04 0.85
CA PRO A 82 -16.52 -1.06 0.32
C PRO A 82 -15.57 -1.67 -0.71
N LYS A 83 -15.13 -0.86 -1.66
CA LYS A 83 -14.09 -1.31 -2.59
C LYS A 83 -12.75 -1.40 -1.84
N PRO A 84 -11.82 -2.26 -2.27
CA PRO A 84 -10.51 -2.37 -1.63
C PRO A 84 -9.76 -1.03 -1.47
N GLU A 85 -9.90 -0.11 -2.42
CA GLU A 85 -9.28 1.22 -2.38
C GLU A 85 -9.84 2.10 -1.28
N ASP A 86 -11.12 1.94 -0.92
CA ASP A 86 -11.77 2.72 0.13
C ASP A 86 -11.15 2.46 1.51
N GLY A 87 -10.45 1.34 1.65
CA GLY A 87 -9.74 0.95 2.87
C GLY A 87 -8.34 1.54 2.99
N LYS A 88 -7.74 2.05 1.90
CA LYS A 88 -6.34 2.51 1.90
C LYS A 88 -6.14 3.87 2.58
N VAL A 89 -7.18 4.71 2.58
CA VAL A 89 -7.11 6.08 3.07
C VAL A 89 -7.98 6.22 4.32
N PRO A 90 -7.43 6.76 5.42
CA PRO A 90 -8.22 6.98 6.62
C PRO A 90 -9.26 8.09 6.38
N LYS A 91 -10.50 7.83 6.78
CA LYS A 91 -11.61 8.76 6.59
C LYS A 91 -11.80 9.65 7.82
N THR A 92 -11.87 10.97 7.61
CA THR A 92 -12.29 11.95 8.62
C THR A 92 -13.80 12.14 8.53
N GLN A 93 -14.55 11.48 9.41
CA GLN A 93 -16.01 11.63 9.50
C GLN A 93 -16.38 12.08 10.91
N PRO A 94 -17.39 12.95 11.08
CA PRO A 94 -17.85 13.38 12.41
C PRO A 94 -18.30 12.20 13.28
N VAL A 95 -18.92 11.19 12.66
CA VAL A 95 -19.33 9.93 13.30
C VAL A 95 -18.89 8.79 12.38
N PRO A 96 -17.72 8.20 12.60
CA PRO A 96 -17.26 7.10 11.77
C PRO A 96 -17.98 5.79 12.12
N TYR A 97 -18.27 4.99 11.09
CA TYR A 97 -18.76 3.64 11.27
C TYR A 97 -17.66 2.71 11.75
N ARG A 98 -18.01 1.72 12.57
CA ARG A 98 -17.08 0.64 12.90
C ARG A 98 -16.84 -0.18 11.64
N GLN A 99 -15.65 -0.76 11.55
CA GLN A 99 -15.26 -1.64 10.46
C GLN A 99 -15.06 -3.05 11.01
N TRP A 100 -15.22 -4.06 10.18
CA TRP A 100 -14.87 -5.44 10.49
C TRP A 100 -14.29 -6.09 9.25
N GLY A 101 -13.57 -7.19 9.42
CA GLY A 101 -13.02 -7.90 8.27
C GLY A 101 -12.58 -9.32 8.58
N VAL A 102 -12.30 -10.05 7.51
CA VAL A 102 -11.86 -11.45 7.54
C VAL A 102 -10.69 -11.65 6.59
N GLY A 103 -9.90 -12.70 6.83
CA GLY A 103 -8.71 -12.98 6.03
C GLY A 103 -7.61 -11.93 6.25
N ARG A 104 -6.86 -11.63 5.18
CA ARG A 104 -5.83 -10.58 5.18
C ARG A 104 -6.34 -9.40 4.37
N VAL A 105 -6.21 -8.17 4.83
CA VAL A 105 -6.62 -6.97 4.06
C VAL A 105 -5.75 -5.77 4.39
N ARG A 106 -5.71 -4.79 3.48
CA ARG A 106 -5.17 -3.46 3.77
C ARG A 106 -6.29 -2.52 4.21
N VAL A 107 -6.16 -1.95 5.41
CA VAL A 107 -7.14 -1.05 6.04
C VAL A 107 -6.45 0.10 6.78
N ALA A 108 -7.00 1.30 6.67
CA ALA A 108 -6.59 2.50 7.41
C ALA A 108 -7.50 2.77 8.62
N GLY A 109 -8.73 2.24 8.59
CA GLY A 109 -9.70 2.45 9.65
C GLY A 109 -10.24 3.88 9.70
N SER A 110 -10.84 4.20 10.84
CA SER A 110 -11.44 5.50 11.10
C SER A 110 -10.80 6.21 12.29
N TYR A 111 -10.63 7.53 12.21
CA TYR A 111 -10.01 8.30 13.28
C TYR A 111 -10.85 8.29 14.57
N MET A 112 -10.21 7.90 15.67
CA MET A 112 -10.68 8.07 17.05
C MET A 112 -10.03 9.29 17.73
N LEU A 113 -8.81 9.64 17.30
CA LEU A 113 -8.06 10.81 17.76
C LEU A 113 -7.38 11.45 16.55
N TRP A 114 -7.44 12.77 16.48
CA TRP A 114 -6.68 13.58 15.54
C TRP A 114 -6.38 14.93 16.20
N GLU A 115 -5.21 15.06 16.83
CA GLU A 115 -4.86 16.22 17.66
C GLU A 115 -3.40 16.63 17.44
N ALA A 116 -3.10 17.92 17.57
CA ALA A 116 -1.74 18.44 17.42
C ALA A 116 -1.26 19.14 18.69
N LYS A 117 -0.09 18.75 19.21
CA LYS A 117 0.51 19.35 20.41
C LYS A 117 2.02 19.32 20.37
N ALA A 118 2.66 20.41 20.80
CA ALA A 118 4.12 20.52 20.94
C ALA A 118 4.92 20.10 19.68
N GLY A 119 4.39 20.43 18.49
CA GLY A 119 5.01 20.07 17.21
C GLY A 119 4.82 18.60 16.80
N TYR A 120 3.95 17.85 17.48
CA TYR A 120 3.55 16.50 17.09
C TYR A 120 2.09 16.49 16.66
N LEU A 121 1.81 15.71 15.63
CA LEU A 121 0.47 15.26 15.27
C LEU A 121 0.28 13.86 15.85
N PHE A 122 -0.82 13.68 16.58
CA PHE A 122 -1.25 12.42 17.17
C PHE A 122 -2.50 11.95 16.44
N ALA A 123 -2.43 10.74 15.90
CA ALA A 123 -3.53 10.10 15.23
C ALA A 123 -3.75 8.70 15.81
N VAL A 124 -4.99 8.36 16.12
CA VAL A 124 -5.39 6.99 16.47
C VAL A 124 -6.55 6.60 15.58
N GLN A 125 -6.46 5.42 14.96
CA GLN A 125 -7.45 4.91 14.01
C GLN A 125 -7.95 3.53 14.47
N ALA A 126 -9.25 3.31 14.47
CA ALA A 126 -9.87 2.00 14.68
C ALA A 126 -9.96 1.25 13.35
N ILE A 127 -9.27 0.12 13.23
CA ILE A 127 -9.21 -0.68 12.00
C ILE A 127 -10.20 -1.85 11.99
N ALA A 128 -10.58 -2.36 13.16
CA ALA A 128 -11.62 -3.38 13.29
C ALA A 128 -12.31 -3.29 14.66
N GLY A 129 -13.64 -3.45 14.68
CA GLY A 129 -14.46 -3.53 15.89
C GLY A 129 -14.45 -4.90 16.56
N HIS A 130 -13.42 -5.72 16.30
CA HIS A 130 -13.20 -7.01 16.91
C HIS A 130 -11.69 -7.26 17.02
N ARG A 131 -11.31 -8.30 17.76
CA ARG A 131 -9.93 -8.75 17.84
C ARG A 131 -9.42 -9.23 16.47
N ILE A 132 -8.22 -8.80 16.11
CA ILE A 132 -7.49 -9.28 14.92
C ILE A 132 -6.32 -10.20 15.33
N LYS A 133 -5.76 -10.93 14.37
CA LYS A 133 -4.59 -11.79 14.61
C LYS A 133 -3.29 -10.99 14.72
N SER A 134 -3.01 -10.15 13.73
CA SER A 134 -1.77 -9.37 13.67
C SER A 134 -1.85 -8.24 12.65
N VAL A 135 -0.96 -7.26 12.81
CA VAL A 135 -0.61 -6.27 11.78
C VAL A 135 0.73 -6.68 11.17
N ASN A 136 0.79 -6.78 9.85
CA ASN A 136 1.91 -7.38 9.12
C ASN A 136 2.79 -6.35 8.42
N ARG A 137 2.18 -5.37 7.75
CA ARG A 137 2.87 -4.33 6.97
C ARG A 137 2.22 -2.96 7.18
N TYR A 138 2.99 -1.91 6.99
CA TYR A 138 2.59 -0.52 7.23
C TYR A 138 2.82 0.33 5.99
N TRP A 139 1.91 1.25 5.72
CA TRP A 139 2.02 2.22 4.65
C TRP A 139 1.75 3.63 5.16
N LEU A 140 2.52 4.58 4.65
CA LEU A 140 2.21 6.01 4.73
C LEU A 140 1.86 6.50 3.33
N HIS A 141 0.60 6.90 3.13
CA HIS A 141 0.02 7.06 1.81
C HIS A 141 0.18 5.77 0.99
N ASP A 142 1.00 5.80 -0.06
CA ASP A 142 1.34 4.62 -0.86
C ASP A 142 2.74 4.09 -0.57
N ASP A 143 3.56 4.74 0.25
CA ASP A 143 4.90 4.29 0.62
C ASP A 143 4.83 3.17 1.65
N GLU A 144 5.33 1.97 1.32
CA GLU A 144 5.50 0.89 2.31
C GLU A 144 6.67 1.25 3.22
N VAL A 145 6.45 1.17 4.54
CA VAL A 145 7.46 1.53 5.55
C VAL A 145 7.74 0.34 6.46
N GLN A 146 9.01 0.19 6.82
CA GLN A 146 9.46 -0.80 7.79
C GLN A 146 9.67 -0.14 9.16
N LEU A 147 9.27 -0.83 10.22
CA LEU A 147 9.36 -0.34 11.59
C LEU A 147 10.56 -0.94 12.32
N GLN A 148 11.21 -0.12 13.13
CA GLN A 148 12.15 -0.53 14.17
C GLN A 148 11.40 -1.12 15.38
N PRO A 149 12.08 -1.83 16.31
CA PRO A 149 11.43 -2.43 17.48
C PRO A 149 10.71 -1.42 18.40
N ASP A 150 11.08 -0.15 18.36
CA ASP A 150 10.45 0.93 19.14
C ASP A 150 9.22 1.56 18.45
N GLY A 151 8.92 1.13 17.21
CA GLY A 151 7.83 1.63 16.38
C GLY A 151 8.21 2.82 15.49
N THR A 152 9.46 3.30 15.52
CA THR A 152 9.91 4.34 14.59
C THR A 152 10.20 3.75 13.21
N ILE A 153 10.12 4.56 12.17
CA ILE A 153 10.42 4.10 10.80
C ILE A 153 11.94 3.91 10.63
N VAL A 154 12.33 2.83 9.94
CA VAL A 154 13.73 2.54 9.57
C VAL A 154 14.31 3.69 8.73
N ASP A 155 15.60 3.95 8.90
CA ASP A 155 16.30 5.02 8.19
C ASP A 155 16.36 4.75 6.67
N GLY A 156 16.42 5.82 5.86
CA GLY A 156 16.39 5.74 4.39
C GLY A 156 15.04 6.08 3.74
N THR A 157 14.03 6.49 4.51
CA THR A 157 12.78 7.08 3.99
C THR A 157 12.69 8.56 4.33
N SER A 158 11.86 9.31 3.59
CA SER A 158 11.58 10.74 3.90
C SER A 158 11.04 10.93 5.32
N TYR A 159 10.35 9.91 5.86
CA TYR A 159 9.70 9.91 7.17
C TYR A 159 10.60 9.49 8.35
N ALA A 160 11.82 9.01 8.08
CA ALA A 160 12.70 8.39 9.08
C ALA A 160 12.91 9.26 10.34
N VAL A 161 12.85 8.61 11.52
CA VAL A 161 12.99 9.20 12.88
C VAL A 161 11.89 10.20 13.28
N ARG A 162 10.99 10.61 12.37
CA ARG A 162 9.94 11.61 12.64
C ARG A 162 8.56 11.02 12.85
N VAL A 163 8.31 9.85 12.27
CA VAL A 163 7.04 9.14 12.43
C VAL A 163 7.27 7.90 13.29
N ARG A 164 6.41 7.74 14.30
CA ARG A 164 6.32 6.54 15.13
C ARG A 164 4.94 5.93 14.96
N ILE A 165 4.90 4.64 14.65
CA ILE A 165 3.69 3.87 14.45
C ILE A 165 3.59 2.82 15.56
N MET A 166 2.38 2.64 16.08
CA MET A 166 2.05 1.67 17.10
C MET A 166 0.77 0.95 16.68
N SER A 167 0.57 -0.28 17.15
CA SER A 167 -0.62 -1.07 16.84
C SER A 167 -1.10 -1.86 18.06
N ARG A 168 -2.39 -2.16 18.06
CA ARG A 168 -3.09 -2.98 19.05
C ARG A 168 -4.04 -3.92 18.33
N ILE A 169 -4.15 -5.13 18.87
CA ILE A 169 -4.89 -6.22 18.21
C ILE A 169 -6.34 -6.34 18.68
N GLY A 170 -6.79 -5.56 19.68
CA GLY A 170 -8.16 -5.58 20.21
C GLY A 170 -8.36 -6.59 21.34
N LEU A 171 -7.46 -6.61 22.32
CA LEU A 171 -7.60 -7.39 23.55
C LEU A 171 -8.68 -6.81 24.49
N VAL A 172 -9.15 -7.61 25.44
CA VAL A 172 -10.10 -7.19 26.48
C VAL A 172 -9.55 -7.65 27.85
N PRO A 173 -9.08 -6.75 28.72
CA PRO A 173 -8.80 -5.33 28.44
C PRO A 173 -7.60 -5.15 27.49
N GLU A 174 -7.58 -4.06 26.72
CA GLU A 174 -6.47 -3.67 25.85
C GLU A 174 -5.46 -2.82 26.63
N THR A 175 -4.26 -2.65 26.06
CA THR A 175 -3.22 -1.75 26.59
C THR A 175 -3.45 -0.29 26.20
N ALA A 176 -2.81 0.66 26.90
CA ALA A 176 -2.81 2.09 26.52
C ALA A 176 -1.61 2.42 25.60
N TYR A 177 -1.68 3.54 24.86
CA TYR A 177 -0.66 3.95 23.90
C TYR A 177 0.18 4.92 24.69
N THR A 178 1.06 4.37 25.54
CA THR A 178 1.83 5.14 26.52
C THR A 178 2.44 6.40 25.90
N PRO A 179 3.10 6.35 24.71
CA PRO A 179 3.67 7.55 24.10
C PRO A 179 2.66 8.66 23.76
N ILE A 180 1.40 8.34 23.49
CA ILE A 180 0.34 9.33 23.24
C ILE A 180 -0.22 9.85 24.57
N VAL A 181 -0.44 8.94 25.52
CA VAL A 181 -0.93 9.28 26.87
C VAL A 181 0.04 10.20 27.59
N ASP A 182 1.35 10.01 27.43
CA ASP A 182 2.38 10.85 28.05
C ASP A 182 2.27 12.32 27.61
N PHE A 183 1.86 12.58 26.36
CA PHE A 183 1.70 13.94 25.83
C PHE A 183 0.33 14.56 26.11
N LEU A 184 -0.74 13.76 25.97
CA LEU A 184 -2.13 14.25 25.95
C LEU A 184 -2.90 13.94 27.24
N GLY A 185 -2.40 13.03 28.07
CA GLY A 185 -3.10 12.54 29.26
C GLY A 185 -3.33 13.61 30.32
N ALA A 186 -2.37 14.51 30.52
CA ALA A 186 -2.47 15.60 31.49
C ALA A 186 -3.60 16.61 31.18
N GLU A 187 -3.98 16.74 29.90
CA GLU A 187 -5.08 17.61 29.45
C GLU A 187 -6.42 16.84 29.37
N GLY A 188 -6.42 15.55 29.69
CA GLY A 188 -7.61 14.70 29.61
C GLY A 188 -8.03 14.32 28.18
N VAL A 189 -7.32 14.78 27.14
CA VAL A 189 -7.67 14.55 25.72
C VAL A 189 -7.55 13.07 25.34
N TRP A 190 -6.45 12.43 25.74
CA TRP A 190 -6.26 10.98 25.53
C TRP A 190 -5.52 10.36 26.71
N THR A 191 -6.29 9.75 27.61
CA THR A 191 -5.83 9.12 28.85
C THR A 191 -5.65 7.61 28.71
N SER A 192 -5.08 6.96 29.75
CA SER A 192 -4.97 5.50 29.86
C SER A 192 -6.30 4.75 29.86
N SER A 193 -7.43 5.44 29.99
CA SER A 193 -8.77 4.85 29.87
C SER A 193 -9.22 4.70 28.41
N HIS A 194 -8.58 5.39 27.45
CA HIS A 194 -8.88 5.32 26.02
C HIS A 194 -8.18 4.12 25.36
N ARG A 195 -8.47 2.93 25.88
CA ARG A 195 -7.82 1.67 25.46
C ARG A 195 -8.49 1.04 24.24
N GLY A 196 -9.77 1.32 24.03
CA GLY A 196 -10.54 0.68 22.95
C GLY A 196 -10.61 -0.83 23.11
N ASP A 197 -10.96 -1.29 24.33
CA ASP A 197 -11.05 -2.73 24.64
C ASP A 197 -11.93 -3.46 23.61
N GLY A 198 -11.41 -4.55 23.02
CA GLY A 198 -12.10 -5.33 22.00
C GLY A 198 -12.01 -4.76 20.58
N GLN A 199 -11.36 -3.61 20.38
CA GLN A 199 -11.20 -2.98 19.07
C GLN A 199 -9.73 -2.93 18.66
N ALA A 200 -9.43 -3.48 17.48
CA ALA A 200 -8.11 -3.33 16.90
C ALA A 200 -7.92 -1.89 16.42
N SER A 201 -6.76 -1.33 16.75
CA SER A 201 -6.43 0.05 16.41
C SER A 201 -4.96 0.20 16.04
N ILE A 202 -4.67 1.28 15.33
CA ILE A 202 -3.33 1.73 15.01
C ILE A 202 -3.18 3.18 15.44
N ALA A 203 -1.96 3.57 15.76
CA ALA A 203 -1.63 4.89 16.23
C ALA A 203 -0.38 5.40 15.54
N MET A 204 -0.36 6.70 15.28
CA MET A 204 0.72 7.40 14.64
C MET A 204 1.04 8.68 15.41
N MET A 205 2.34 8.90 15.65
CA MET A 205 2.89 10.18 16.08
C MET A 205 3.79 10.71 14.97
N ALA A 206 3.50 11.89 14.45
CA ALA A 206 4.31 12.52 13.41
C ALA A 206 4.85 13.87 13.89
N LYS A 207 6.18 14.00 13.96
CA LYS A 207 6.86 15.23 14.37
C LYS A 207 7.01 16.19 13.20
N SER A 208 6.55 17.43 13.35
CA SER A 208 6.75 18.48 12.36
C SER A 208 8.24 18.72 12.09
N ALA A 209 8.56 19.01 10.84
CA ALA A 209 9.86 19.54 10.47
C ALA A 209 9.86 21.07 10.56
N ASN A 210 11.05 21.66 10.54
CA ASN A 210 11.17 23.10 10.31
C ASN A 210 10.52 23.46 8.97
N ALA A 211 10.02 24.70 8.83
CA ALA A 211 9.25 25.14 7.68
C ALA A 211 9.92 24.80 6.33
N GLU A 212 11.24 24.96 6.25
CA GLU A 212 12.04 24.66 5.05
C GLU A 212 12.11 23.18 4.67
N ASN A 213 11.94 22.25 5.62
CA ASN A 213 11.98 20.80 5.36
C ASN A 213 10.61 20.14 5.48
N GLN A 214 9.55 20.88 5.84
CA GLN A 214 8.22 20.31 6.03
C GLN A 214 7.69 19.68 4.74
N GLN A 215 7.79 20.38 3.61
CA GLN A 215 7.36 19.85 2.31
C GLN A 215 8.24 18.70 1.82
N LYS A 216 9.52 18.63 2.24
CA LYS A 216 10.40 17.51 1.89
C LYS A 216 10.04 16.23 2.64
N ARG A 217 9.78 16.36 3.94
CA ARG A 217 9.51 15.24 4.84
C ARG A 217 8.08 14.75 4.71
N PHE A 218 7.17 15.67 4.39
CA PHE A 218 5.74 15.44 4.27
C PHE A 218 5.20 16.10 2.98
N PRO A 219 5.61 15.62 1.79
CA PRO A 219 5.23 16.22 0.51
C PRO A 219 3.72 16.20 0.27
N TYR A 220 3.05 15.17 0.80
CA TYR A 220 1.60 14.98 0.69
C TYR A 220 0.83 15.53 1.91
N GLY A 221 1.47 16.36 2.74
CA GLY A 221 0.90 16.85 3.99
C GLY A 221 0.94 15.80 5.10
N PRO A 222 0.00 15.86 6.08
CA PRO A 222 -0.03 14.91 7.18
C PRO A 222 -0.02 13.45 6.71
N PRO A 223 0.90 12.61 7.22
CA PRO A 223 1.02 11.23 6.78
C PRO A 223 -0.29 10.45 7.00
N GLN A 224 -0.72 9.70 5.98
CA GLN A 224 -1.92 8.87 6.07
C GLN A 224 -1.53 7.42 6.32
N LEU A 225 -1.72 6.95 7.55
CA LEU A 225 -1.40 5.59 7.93
C LEU A 225 -2.46 4.59 7.42
N SER A 226 -2.00 3.50 6.82
CA SER A 226 -2.78 2.29 6.54
C SER A 226 -1.95 1.04 6.79
N VAL A 227 -2.59 -0.08 7.08
CA VAL A 227 -1.89 -1.32 7.45
C VAL A 227 -2.48 -2.55 6.79
N GLU A 228 -1.65 -3.55 6.55
CA GLU A 228 -2.08 -4.90 6.19
C GLU A 228 -2.25 -5.68 7.48
N ALA A 229 -3.47 -6.13 7.72
CA ALA A 229 -3.82 -6.87 8.92
C ALA A 229 -4.39 -8.24 8.56
N ASP A 230 -4.01 -9.23 9.36
CA ASP A 230 -4.70 -10.51 9.46
C ASP A 230 -5.86 -10.33 10.45
N MET A 231 -7.08 -10.27 9.92
CA MET A 231 -8.29 -9.82 10.63
C MET A 231 -8.85 -10.89 11.59
N ALA A 232 -10.15 -11.19 11.52
CA ALA A 232 -10.82 -12.03 12.51
C ALA A 232 -10.18 -13.41 12.70
N LEU A 233 -10.11 -13.84 13.95
CA LEU A 233 -9.91 -15.24 14.33
C LEU A 233 -11.25 -15.97 14.16
N CYS A 234 -11.25 -17.13 13.51
CA CYS A 234 -12.46 -17.87 13.21
C CYS A 234 -12.42 -19.24 13.89
N TRP A 235 -13.58 -19.71 14.36
CA TRP A 235 -13.73 -21.08 14.85
C TRP A 235 -13.57 -22.07 13.70
N ASP A 236 -12.56 -22.95 13.78
CA ASP A 236 -12.50 -24.12 12.91
C ASP A 236 -13.24 -25.29 13.57
N TYR A 237 -14.44 -25.57 13.07
CA TYR A 237 -15.29 -26.66 13.56
C TYR A 237 -14.80 -28.07 13.20
N ARG A 238 -13.74 -28.19 12.40
CA ARG A 238 -13.02 -29.46 12.15
C ARG A 238 -12.00 -29.75 13.24
N ASP A 239 -11.52 -28.72 13.93
CA ASP A 239 -10.51 -28.83 14.97
C ASP A 239 -11.16 -29.03 16.35
N PRO A 240 -11.07 -30.24 16.93
CA PRO A 240 -11.67 -30.53 18.24
C PRO A 240 -11.00 -29.77 19.39
N SER A 241 -9.82 -29.18 19.19
CA SER A 241 -9.14 -28.35 20.21
C SER A 241 -9.76 -26.95 20.33
N GLN A 242 -10.56 -26.53 19.34
CA GLN A 242 -11.25 -25.24 19.35
C GLN A 242 -12.67 -25.38 19.90
N SER A 243 -13.11 -24.36 20.65
CA SER A 243 -14.46 -24.30 21.19
C SER A 243 -15.22 -23.10 20.63
N PRO A 244 -16.47 -23.28 20.15
CA PRO A 244 -17.31 -22.17 19.68
C PRO A 244 -17.69 -21.19 20.80
N THR A 245 -17.55 -21.58 22.07
CA THR A 245 -17.83 -20.69 23.22
C THR A 245 -16.58 -20.04 23.81
N ASN A 246 -15.39 -20.38 23.29
CA ASN A 246 -14.13 -19.81 23.75
C ASN A 246 -13.31 -19.23 22.57
N PRO A 247 -13.49 -17.94 22.24
CA PRO A 247 -12.77 -17.27 21.16
C PRO A 247 -11.25 -17.26 21.29
N SER A 248 -10.69 -17.50 22.49
CA SER A 248 -9.23 -17.58 22.67
C SER A 248 -8.60 -18.82 22.01
N THR A 249 -9.40 -19.84 21.72
CA THR A 249 -8.98 -21.06 21.01
C THR A 249 -8.98 -20.90 19.49
N TRP A 250 -9.62 -19.85 18.97
CA TRP A 250 -9.81 -19.67 17.53
C TRP A 250 -8.53 -19.25 16.84
N THR A 251 -8.37 -19.71 15.60
CA THR A 251 -7.19 -19.45 14.78
C THR A 251 -7.53 -18.56 13.60
N TRP A 252 -6.54 -17.82 13.11
CA TRP A 252 -6.70 -17.04 11.88
C TRP A 252 -6.76 -17.97 10.67
N THR A 253 -7.61 -17.64 9.70
CA THR A 253 -7.80 -18.43 8.48
C THR A 253 -8.20 -17.57 7.29
N ARG A 254 -7.83 -18.04 6.10
CA ARG A 254 -8.31 -17.53 4.81
C ARG A 254 -9.44 -18.38 4.21
N ASN A 255 -9.78 -19.49 4.84
CA ASN A 255 -10.80 -20.42 4.34
C ASN A 255 -12.19 -19.75 4.38
N THR A 256 -12.82 -19.62 3.21
CA THR A 256 -14.09 -18.90 3.06
C THR A 256 -15.24 -19.55 3.84
N ALA A 257 -15.29 -20.88 3.97
CA ALA A 257 -16.33 -21.58 4.73
C ALA A 257 -16.25 -21.29 6.24
N LEU A 258 -15.03 -21.25 6.79
CA LEU A 258 -14.80 -20.89 8.19
C LEU A 258 -15.15 -19.42 8.45
N GLN A 259 -14.77 -18.53 7.53
CA GLN A 259 -15.13 -17.11 7.60
C GLN A 259 -16.64 -16.89 7.48
N MET A 260 -17.33 -17.68 6.64
CA MET A 260 -18.80 -17.67 6.55
C MET A 260 -19.45 -18.08 7.87
N CYS A 261 -19.01 -19.17 8.50
CA CYS A 261 -19.51 -19.57 9.81
C CYS A 261 -19.32 -18.46 10.86
N TRP A 262 -18.12 -17.86 10.89
CA TRP A 262 -17.84 -16.72 11.76
C TRP A 262 -18.79 -15.54 11.51
N HIS A 263 -18.99 -15.14 10.25
CA HIS A 263 -19.87 -14.05 9.88
C HIS A 263 -21.36 -14.33 10.21
N GLN A 264 -21.82 -15.57 10.05
CA GLN A 264 -23.20 -15.95 10.35
C GLN A 264 -23.50 -16.01 11.86
N CYS A 265 -22.55 -16.47 12.67
CA CYS A 265 -22.82 -16.82 14.07
C CYS A 265 -22.10 -15.96 15.11
N PHE A 266 -20.88 -15.49 14.82
CA PHE A 266 -19.95 -14.97 15.84
C PHE A 266 -19.52 -13.52 15.62
N ASN A 267 -19.62 -13.00 14.40
CA ASN A 267 -19.34 -11.60 14.11
C ASN A 267 -20.35 -10.70 14.82
N GLU A 268 -19.86 -9.77 15.63
CA GLU A 268 -20.68 -8.79 16.34
C GLU A 268 -21.53 -7.92 15.40
N PHE A 269 -21.12 -7.78 14.14
CA PHE A 269 -21.81 -7.00 13.12
C PHE A 269 -22.42 -7.89 12.02
N GLY A 270 -22.41 -9.21 12.21
CA GLY A 270 -23.03 -10.18 11.31
C GLY A 270 -24.46 -10.52 11.71
N HIS A 271 -24.95 -11.68 11.26
CA HIS A 271 -26.32 -12.14 11.52
C HIS A 271 -26.57 -12.59 12.98
N ARG A 272 -25.50 -12.88 13.74
CA ARG A 272 -25.55 -13.36 15.14
C ARG A 272 -26.51 -14.54 15.37
N ARG A 273 -26.56 -15.47 14.41
CA ARG A 273 -27.38 -16.68 14.53
C ARG A 273 -26.81 -17.60 15.62
N ASP A 274 -27.67 -18.32 16.30
CA ASP A 274 -27.24 -19.34 17.27
C ASP A 274 -26.62 -20.52 16.52
N TYR A 275 -25.30 -20.71 16.67
CA TYR A 275 -24.56 -21.78 16.01
C TYR A 275 -25.12 -23.18 16.32
N ARG A 276 -25.79 -23.37 17.47
CA ARG A 276 -26.40 -24.64 17.86
C ARG A 276 -27.60 -25.02 17.00
N LYS A 277 -28.28 -24.02 16.42
CA LYS A 277 -29.38 -24.20 15.48
C LYS A 277 -28.92 -24.09 14.04
N ALA A 278 -28.08 -23.10 13.75
CA ALA A 278 -27.65 -22.78 12.40
C ALA A 278 -26.63 -23.77 11.83
N ILE A 279 -25.66 -24.23 12.63
CA ILE A 279 -24.49 -24.97 12.13
C ILE A 279 -24.49 -26.43 12.60
N LEU A 280 -24.63 -26.65 13.92
CA LEU A 280 -24.48 -27.99 14.51
C LEU A 280 -25.40 -29.08 13.91
N PRO A 281 -26.68 -28.82 13.57
CA PRO A 281 -27.56 -29.85 13.00
C PRO A 281 -27.11 -30.36 11.63
N VAL A 282 -26.24 -29.62 10.95
CA VAL A 282 -25.71 -29.93 9.60
C VAL A 282 -24.19 -29.80 9.57
N LEU A 283 -23.52 -30.08 10.70
CA LEU A 283 -22.10 -29.85 10.90
C LEU A 283 -21.22 -30.56 9.86
N ASP A 284 -21.58 -31.79 9.48
CA ASP A 284 -20.80 -32.59 8.53
C ASP A 284 -20.76 -31.94 7.14
N MET A 285 -21.84 -31.27 6.73
CA MET A 285 -21.87 -30.47 5.50
C MET A 285 -20.86 -29.32 5.60
N TRP A 286 -20.89 -28.56 6.70
CA TRP A 286 -19.96 -27.44 6.90
C TRP A 286 -18.50 -27.91 6.92
N LYS A 287 -18.18 -29.03 7.58
CA LYS A 287 -16.84 -29.66 7.57
C LYS A 287 -16.38 -29.94 6.15
N GLU A 288 -17.22 -30.58 5.35
CA GLU A 288 -16.91 -30.88 3.97
C GLU A 288 -16.69 -29.61 3.14
N GLU A 289 -17.52 -28.58 3.31
CA GLU A 289 -17.34 -27.32 2.59
C GLU A 289 -16.02 -26.62 2.92
N ALA A 290 -15.60 -26.67 4.19
CA ALA A 290 -14.28 -26.18 4.57
C ALA A 290 -13.14 -27.00 3.94
N ASP A 291 -13.29 -28.32 3.83
CA ASP A 291 -12.30 -29.17 3.17
C ASP A 291 -12.22 -28.88 1.67
N VAL A 292 -13.35 -28.62 1.01
CA VAL A 292 -13.40 -28.20 -0.40
C VAL A 292 -12.73 -26.86 -0.62
N CYS A 293 -12.90 -25.89 0.29
CA CYS A 293 -12.16 -24.62 0.23
C CYS A 293 -10.64 -24.81 0.30
N ASP A 294 -10.17 -25.78 1.11
CA ASP A 294 -8.74 -26.09 1.31
C ASP A 294 -8.15 -27.02 0.23
N GLU A 295 -8.96 -27.56 -0.69
CA GLU A 295 -8.46 -28.41 -1.79
C GLU A 295 -7.36 -27.73 -2.60
N LEU A 296 -6.32 -28.49 -2.91
CA LEU A 296 -5.19 -28.03 -3.71
C LEU A 296 -5.52 -28.09 -5.20
N VAL A 297 -5.45 -26.93 -5.87
CA VAL A 297 -5.65 -26.78 -7.31
C VAL A 297 -4.29 -26.55 -7.99
N PRO A 298 -3.93 -27.34 -9.02
CA PRO A 298 -2.64 -27.22 -9.70
C PRO A 298 -2.53 -25.94 -10.54
N LEU A 299 -1.31 -25.42 -10.65
CA LEU A 299 -0.98 -24.20 -11.39
C LEU A 299 -0.23 -24.48 -12.69
N LYS A 300 -0.34 -23.60 -13.70
CA LYS A 300 0.42 -23.70 -14.98
C LYS A 300 1.94 -23.72 -14.76
N GLY A 301 2.41 -22.91 -13.83
CA GLY A 301 3.84 -22.76 -13.49
C GLY A 301 4.38 -23.85 -12.56
N GLY A 302 3.58 -24.87 -12.23
CA GLY A 302 3.89 -25.87 -11.20
C GLY A 302 3.44 -25.46 -9.80
N GLY A 303 3.35 -26.43 -8.89
CA GLY A 303 2.81 -26.25 -7.55
C GLY A 303 1.28 -26.21 -7.51
N THR A 304 0.74 -25.84 -6.35
CA THR A 304 -0.70 -25.82 -6.07
C THR A 304 -1.09 -24.62 -5.23
N GLU A 305 -2.33 -24.18 -5.35
CA GLU A 305 -2.96 -23.23 -4.42
C GLU A 305 -4.28 -23.76 -3.88
N LYS A 306 -4.70 -23.30 -2.70
CA LYS A 306 -6.03 -23.61 -2.18
C LYS A 306 -7.13 -23.09 -3.09
N ARG A 307 -8.24 -23.84 -3.20
CA ARG A 307 -9.35 -23.56 -4.11
C ARG A 307 -10.01 -22.22 -3.85
N TYR A 308 -10.42 -21.97 -2.60
CA TYR A 308 -11.16 -20.78 -2.21
C TYR A 308 -10.57 -20.13 -0.96
N GLU A 309 -10.01 -18.94 -1.16
CA GLU A 309 -9.60 -18.05 -0.09
C GLU A 309 -10.33 -16.70 -0.19
N SER A 310 -10.62 -16.09 0.95
CA SER A 310 -11.20 -14.74 0.99
C SER A 310 -10.49 -13.83 1.99
N GLY A 311 -10.45 -12.56 1.64
CA GLY A 311 -9.93 -11.47 2.45
C GLY A 311 -10.61 -10.17 2.07
N GLY A 312 -11.41 -9.63 2.99
CA GLY A 312 -12.19 -8.42 2.76
C GLY A 312 -12.62 -7.77 4.07
N PHE A 313 -13.04 -6.50 3.97
CA PHE A 313 -13.57 -5.74 5.10
C PHE A 313 -14.90 -5.09 4.69
N ASP A 314 -15.70 -4.75 5.70
CA ASP A 314 -16.97 -4.07 5.54
C ASP A 314 -17.18 -3.06 6.69
N THR A 315 -18.14 -2.15 6.52
CA THR A 315 -18.55 -1.18 7.53
C THR A 315 -19.86 -1.62 8.18
N THR A 316 -20.09 -1.17 9.41
CA THR A 316 -21.34 -1.47 10.15
C THR A 316 -22.57 -0.72 9.63
N GLU A 317 -22.42 0.12 8.62
CA GLU A 317 -23.54 0.79 7.93
C GLU A 317 -24.25 -0.16 6.97
N ASN A 318 -23.52 -1.12 6.41
CA ASN A 318 -24.07 -2.12 5.50
C ASN A 318 -24.82 -3.22 6.26
N ASP A 319 -25.89 -3.72 5.66
CA ASP A 319 -26.61 -4.89 6.17
C ASP A 319 -25.70 -6.13 6.15
N PRO A 320 -25.77 -7.05 7.14
CA PRO A 320 -24.97 -8.28 7.16
C PRO A 320 -25.03 -9.10 5.86
N LYS A 321 -26.10 -8.98 5.08
CA LYS A 321 -26.21 -9.62 3.76
C LYS A 321 -25.12 -9.17 2.78
N ALA A 322 -24.59 -7.95 2.89
CA ALA A 322 -23.49 -7.48 2.04
C ALA A 322 -22.23 -8.35 2.21
N GLY A 323 -21.79 -8.53 3.46
CA GLY A 323 -20.68 -9.43 3.80
C GLY A 323 -20.95 -10.88 3.44
N THR A 324 -22.18 -11.37 3.66
CA THR A 324 -22.59 -12.73 3.23
C THR A 324 -22.45 -12.90 1.72
N ASN A 325 -22.96 -11.96 0.92
CA ASN A 325 -22.86 -12.02 -0.54
C ASN A 325 -21.40 -11.96 -1.03
N ALA A 326 -20.55 -11.17 -0.37
CA ALA A 326 -19.14 -11.07 -0.71
C ALA A 326 -18.37 -12.38 -0.45
N LEU A 327 -18.66 -13.05 0.67
CA LEU A 327 -18.11 -14.37 0.98
C LEU A 327 -18.62 -15.44 0.01
N LEU A 328 -19.93 -15.44 -0.28
CA LEU A 328 -20.49 -16.35 -1.28
C LEU A 328 -19.86 -16.12 -2.66
N ALA A 329 -19.63 -14.87 -3.08
CA ALA A 329 -18.97 -14.58 -4.35
C ALA A 329 -17.52 -15.09 -4.40
N ALA A 330 -16.81 -15.08 -3.27
CA ALA A 330 -15.42 -15.54 -3.19
C ALA A 330 -15.25 -17.07 -3.30
N CYS A 331 -16.32 -17.84 -3.05
CA CYS A 331 -16.31 -19.31 -3.14
C CYS A 331 -17.38 -19.89 -4.09
N ASP A 332 -18.03 -19.04 -4.91
CA ASP A 332 -19.19 -19.42 -5.71
C ASP A 332 -20.21 -20.20 -4.85
N GLY A 333 -20.54 -19.65 -3.69
CA GLY A 333 -21.33 -20.31 -2.66
C GLY A 333 -22.84 -20.16 -2.86
N TRP A 334 -23.55 -21.12 -2.29
CA TRP A 334 -24.99 -21.12 -2.12
C TRP A 334 -25.30 -21.33 -0.65
N ILE A 335 -26.22 -20.53 -0.10
CA ILE A 335 -26.68 -20.68 1.27
C ILE A 335 -28.21 -20.66 1.33
N CYS A 336 -28.80 -21.55 2.13
CA CYS A 336 -30.24 -21.61 2.34
C CYS A 336 -30.54 -21.89 3.80
N GLU A 337 -31.53 -21.17 4.33
CA GLU A 337 -32.05 -21.43 5.67
C GLU A 337 -33.20 -22.44 5.60
N ARG A 338 -33.07 -23.54 6.35
CA ARG A 338 -34.12 -24.53 6.52
C ARG A 338 -35.14 -24.06 7.56
N GLY A 339 -36.37 -24.56 7.49
CA GLY A 339 -37.46 -24.16 8.40
C GLY A 339 -37.21 -24.39 9.90
N ASP A 340 -36.22 -25.20 10.29
CA ASP A 340 -35.77 -25.40 11.67
C ASP A 340 -34.65 -24.44 12.11
N GLY A 341 -34.24 -23.53 11.22
CA GLY A 341 -33.16 -22.55 11.43
C GLY A 341 -31.76 -23.06 11.06
N ALA A 342 -31.62 -24.28 10.55
CA ALA A 342 -30.33 -24.80 10.08
C ALA A 342 -29.92 -24.13 8.76
N LEU A 343 -28.64 -23.77 8.62
CA LEU A 343 -28.08 -23.17 7.42
C LEU A 343 -27.38 -24.22 6.58
N LEU A 344 -27.95 -24.47 5.41
CA LEU A 344 -27.36 -25.30 4.37
C LEU A 344 -26.41 -24.43 3.56
N PHE A 345 -25.12 -24.73 3.60
CA PHE A 345 -24.09 -24.00 2.87
C PHE A 345 -23.37 -24.97 1.94
N VAL A 346 -23.23 -24.60 0.67
CA VAL A 346 -22.55 -25.39 -0.36
C VAL A 346 -21.68 -24.47 -1.22
N VAL A 347 -20.37 -24.70 -1.24
CA VAL A 347 -19.40 -24.00 -2.09
C VAL A 347 -19.48 -24.51 -3.54
N GLY A 348 -18.90 -23.76 -4.48
CA GLY A 348 -19.16 -23.92 -5.91
C GLY A 348 -18.93 -25.32 -6.49
N LYS A 349 -17.95 -26.09 -5.98
CA LYS A 349 -17.55 -27.38 -6.57
C LYS A 349 -18.75 -28.32 -6.71
N PHE A 350 -19.05 -28.71 -7.95
CA PHE A 350 -20.19 -29.54 -8.27
C PHE A 350 -20.00 -30.94 -7.69
N ARG A 351 -21.05 -31.45 -7.03
CA ARG A 351 -21.05 -32.75 -6.37
C ARG A 351 -22.42 -33.37 -6.55
N GLU A 352 -22.46 -34.48 -7.27
CA GLU A 352 -23.68 -35.20 -7.65
C GLU A 352 -24.56 -35.56 -6.43
N LYS A 353 -23.96 -35.85 -5.26
CA LYS A 353 -24.71 -36.21 -4.05
C LYS A 353 -25.66 -35.13 -3.51
N TYR A 354 -25.46 -33.87 -3.89
CA TYR A 354 -26.36 -32.77 -3.51
C TYR A 354 -27.49 -32.56 -4.52
N VAL A 355 -27.49 -33.28 -5.64
CA VAL A 355 -28.52 -33.15 -6.68
C VAL A 355 -29.83 -33.77 -6.20
N VAL A 356 -30.91 -33.00 -6.27
CA VAL A 356 -32.27 -33.48 -6.00
C VAL A 356 -33.04 -33.58 -7.31
N THR A 357 -33.81 -34.65 -7.51
CA THR A 357 -34.63 -34.82 -8.72
C THR A 357 -36.05 -34.31 -8.48
N ILE A 358 -36.55 -33.47 -9.38
CA ILE A 358 -37.96 -33.09 -9.50
C ILE A 358 -38.58 -33.86 -10.66
N THR A 359 -39.79 -34.36 -10.48
CA THR A 359 -40.56 -35.06 -11.52
C THR A 359 -41.74 -34.22 -12.01
N ASP A 360 -42.39 -34.64 -13.10
CA ASP A 360 -43.64 -34.02 -13.58
C ASP A 360 -44.73 -33.93 -12.50
N ALA A 361 -44.75 -34.86 -11.54
CA ALA A 361 -45.74 -34.89 -10.45
C ALA A 361 -45.54 -33.78 -9.41
N ASP A 362 -44.33 -33.23 -9.31
CA ASP A 362 -43.97 -32.21 -8.32
C ASP A 362 -44.28 -30.80 -8.82
N ILE A 363 -44.52 -30.64 -10.12
CA ILE A 363 -44.70 -29.33 -10.76
C ILE A 363 -46.19 -29.03 -10.92
N THR A 364 -46.61 -27.84 -10.48
CA THR A 364 -47.97 -27.31 -10.72
C THR A 364 -48.02 -26.34 -11.89
N GLY A 365 -46.91 -25.68 -12.18
CA GLY A 365 -46.77 -24.72 -13.27
C GLY A 365 -45.32 -24.36 -13.51
N HIS A 366 -45.01 -23.81 -14.68
CA HIS A 366 -43.67 -23.36 -15.02
C HIS A 366 -43.74 -22.21 -16.02
N GLN A 367 -42.73 -21.36 -16.00
CA GLN A 367 -42.45 -20.36 -17.03
C GLN A 367 -40.96 -20.46 -17.34
N VAL A 368 -40.60 -20.85 -18.56
CA VAL A 368 -39.20 -21.03 -18.97
C VAL A 368 -38.92 -20.23 -20.23
N GLU A 369 -37.84 -19.47 -20.19
CA GLU A 369 -37.26 -18.73 -21.30
C GLU A 369 -36.03 -19.50 -21.78
N TYR A 370 -35.99 -19.83 -23.08
CA TYR A 370 -34.91 -20.63 -23.66
C TYR A 370 -33.79 -19.80 -24.29
N ASP A 371 -33.94 -18.48 -24.29
CA ASP A 371 -33.00 -17.53 -24.83
C ASP A 371 -33.13 -16.20 -24.07
N VAL A 372 -32.13 -15.34 -24.21
CA VAL A 372 -32.13 -14.00 -23.62
C VAL A 372 -32.34 -12.95 -24.70
N LEU A 373 -32.87 -11.79 -24.30
CA LEU A 373 -32.94 -10.63 -25.19
C LEU A 373 -31.53 -10.15 -25.51
N PHE A 374 -31.35 -9.52 -26.68
CA PHE A 374 -30.06 -8.98 -27.11
C PHE A 374 -29.47 -7.95 -26.13
N GLU A 375 -30.32 -7.29 -25.34
CA GLU A 375 -29.92 -6.32 -24.31
C GLU A 375 -29.25 -6.98 -23.09
N ASP A 376 -29.62 -8.24 -22.81
CA ASP A 376 -29.11 -9.04 -21.69
C ASP A 376 -27.99 -10.01 -22.13
N GLU A 377 -27.71 -10.07 -23.42
CA GLU A 377 -26.67 -10.94 -23.97
C GLU A 377 -25.27 -10.49 -23.55
N CYS A 378 -24.41 -11.46 -23.22
CA CYS A 378 -23.03 -11.24 -22.81
C CYS A 378 -22.09 -12.03 -23.72
N ASN A 379 -21.16 -11.34 -24.38
CA ASN A 379 -20.15 -11.97 -25.24
C ASN A 379 -18.71 -11.74 -24.76
N ARG A 380 -18.54 -11.03 -23.64
CA ARG A 380 -17.26 -10.89 -22.93
C ARG A 380 -17.48 -10.75 -21.42
N LEU A 381 -16.77 -11.54 -20.61
CA LEU A 381 -16.80 -11.43 -19.16
C LEU A 381 -15.43 -10.99 -18.62
N ILE A 382 -15.43 -9.97 -17.77
CA ILE A 382 -14.22 -9.41 -17.14
C ILE A 382 -14.26 -9.69 -15.63
N PRO A 383 -13.44 -10.63 -15.12
CA PRO A 383 -13.30 -10.87 -13.68
C PRO A 383 -12.50 -9.76 -13.00
N LYS A 384 -13.06 -9.12 -11.98
CA LYS A 384 -12.39 -8.10 -11.15
C LYS A 384 -12.12 -8.63 -9.76
N PHE A 385 -10.97 -8.30 -9.18
CA PHE A 385 -10.54 -8.79 -7.87
C PHE A 385 -9.66 -7.76 -7.15
N SER A 386 -9.40 -7.96 -5.86
CA SER A 386 -8.47 -7.11 -5.10
C SER A 386 -7.04 -7.62 -5.30
N TYR A 387 -6.11 -6.79 -5.77
CA TYR A 387 -4.76 -7.22 -6.10
C TYR A 387 -3.71 -6.69 -5.11
N PRO A 388 -3.15 -7.54 -4.22
CA PRO A 388 -2.18 -7.12 -3.22
C PRO A 388 -0.88 -6.52 -3.80
N GLU A 389 -0.43 -6.99 -4.96
CA GLU A 389 0.84 -6.57 -5.58
C GLU A 389 0.85 -5.10 -6.01
N ILE A 390 -0.33 -4.52 -6.30
CA ILE A 390 -0.50 -3.08 -6.56
C ILE A 390 -1.04 -2.34 -5.31
N GLY A 391 -0.68 -2.86 -4.13
CA GLY A 391 -1.04 -2.30 -2.84
C GLY A 391 -2.53 -2.42 -2.49
N TYR A 392 -3.17 -3.54 -2.84
CA TYR A 392 -4.61 -3.84 -2.60
C TYR A 392 -5.58 -2.96 -3.40
N ALA A 393 -5.25 -2.61 -4.65
CA ALA A 393 -6.22 -1.99 -5.58
C ALA A 393 -6.97 -3.04 -6.38
N THR A 394 -8.14 -2.68 -6.89
CA THR A 394 -8.94 -3.47 -7.82
C THR A 394 -8.16 -3.61 -9.12
N SER A 395 -8.09 -4.84 -9.61
CA SER A 395 -7.50 -5.16 -10.90
C SER A 395 -8.37 -6.15 -11.64
N ASP A 396 -8.20 -6.16 -12.95
CA ASP A 396 -8.90 -7.07 -13.84
C ASP A 396 -7.99 -8.28 -14.09
N ALA A 397 -8.57 -9.47 -14.01
CA ALA A 397 -7.91 -10.65 -14.56
C ALA A 397 -8.22 -10.75 -16.06
N ASP A 398 -7.49 -11.61 -16.77
CA ASP A 398 -7.78 -11.90 -18.19
C ASP A 398 -9.27 -12.19 -18.39
N PHE A 399 -9.84 -11.63 -19.46
CA PHE A 399 -11.25 -11.77 -19.77
C PHE A 399 -11.55 -13.11 -20.47
N PHE A 400 -12.83 -13.46 -20.53
CA PHE A 400 -13.36 -14.54 -21.38
C PHE A 400 -14.18 -13.93 -22.49
N GLU A 401 -14.12 -14.48 -23.69
CA GLU A 401 -14.88 -13.96 -24.82
C GLU A 401 -15.33 -15.02 -25.81
N ASP A 402 -16.41 -14.70 -26.51
CA ASP A 402 -16.92 -15.46 -27.65
C ASP A 402 -16.81 -14.60 -28.92
N VAL A 403 -15.72 -14.78 -29.65
CA VAL A 403 -15.42 -14.03 -30.89
C VAL A 403 -16.49 -14.25 -31.97
N PRO A 404 -16.96 -15.49 -32.25
CA PRO A 404 -18.10 -15.71 -33.14
C PRO A 404 -19.35 -14.89 -32.76
N GLN A 405 -19.74 -14.86 -31.48
CA GLN A 405 -20.91 -14.07 -31.04
C GLN A 405 -20.66 -12.57 -31.15
N GLN A 406 -19.44 -12.08 -30.93
CA GLN A 406 -19.11 -10.67 -31.18
C GLN A 406 -19.29 -10.27 -32.64
N ILE A 407 -18.91 -11.15 -33.58
CA ILE A 407 -19.10 -10.91 -35.02
C ILE A 407 -20.59 -10.86 -35.36
N ILE A 408 -21.40 -11.76 -34.80
CA ILE A 408 -22.86 -11.79 -35.01
C ILE A 408 -23.53 -10.54 -34.41
N ALA A 409 -23.17 -10.18 -33.18
CA ALA A 409 -23.71 -9.01 -32.48
C ALA A 409 -23.24 -7.67 -33.08
N GLY A 410 -22.14 -7.68 -33.83
CA GLY A 410 -21.50 -6.48 -34.40
C GLY A 410 -20.88 -5.55 -33.34
N ARG A 411 -20.85 -5.95 -32.06
CA ARG A 411 -20.28 -5.18 -30.94
C ARG A 411 -19.89 -6.07 -29.77
N ILE A 412 -19.00 -5.56 -28.93
CA ILE A 412 -18.62 -6.21 -27.67
C ILE A 412 -19.68 -5.86 -26.60
N LEU A 413 -20.33 -6.88 -26.08
CA LEU A 413 -21.29 -6.86 -24.98
C LEU A 413 -20.56 -7.39 -23.73
N ALA A 414 -19.84 -6.48 -23.07
CA ALA A 414 -19.02 -6.83 -21.91
C ALA A 414 -19.83 -6.73 -20.60
N GLN A 415 -19.67 -7.73 -19.73
CA GLN A 415 -20.13 -7.71 -18.35
C GLN A 415 -18.96 -7.88 -17.39
N GLU A 416 -19.09 -7.31 -16.20
CA GLU A 416 -18.09 -7.41 -15.13
C GLU A 416 -18.56 -8.41 -14.06
N ALA A 417 -17.67 -9.30 -13.67
CA ALA A 417 -17.84 -10.19 -12.53
C ALA A 417 -16.97 -9.67 -11.37
N SER A 418 -17.60 -9.30 -10.25
CA SER A 418 -16.89 -8.63 -9.15
C SER A 418 -16.61 -9.57 -7.98
N TYR A 419 -15.33 -9.85 -7.75
CA TYR A 419 -14.81 -10.72 -6.68
C TYR A 419 -13.91 -9.92 -5.72
N MET A 420 -14.42 -8.83 -5.14
CA MET A 420 -13.60 -7.89 -4.37
C MET A 420 -12.91 -8.49 -3.13
N TRP A 421 -13.43 -9.59 -2.61
CA TRP A 421 -12.86 -10.30 -1.46
C TRP A 421 -11.90 -11.43 -1.87
N VAL A 422 -11.64 -11.60 -3.17
CA VAL A 422 -10.65 -12.52 -3.71
C VAL A 422 -9.35 -11.75 -3.98
N GLN A 423 -8.24 -12.32 -3.53
CA GLN A 423 -6.92 -11.68 -3.61
C GLN A 423 -5.95 -12.34 -4.58
N LYS A 424 -6.28 -13.56 -5.02
CA LYS A 424 -5.51 -14.32 -6.00
C LYS A 424 -6.17 -14.18 -7.36
N TRP A 425 -5.44 -13.66 -8.34
CA TRP A 425 -5.92 -13.50 -9.70
C TRP A 425 -6.33 -14.84 -10.34
N ARG A 426 -5.63 -15.94 -10.00
CA ARG A 426 -5.94 -17.30 -10.47
C ARG A 426 -7.28 -17.81 -9.94
N GLN A 427 -7.58 -17.56 -8.66
CA GLN A 427 -8.89 -17.86 -8.09
C GLN A 427 -9.98 -17.02 -8.77
N ALA A 428 -9.72 -15.72 -9.04
CA ALA A 428 -10.66 -14.88 -9.77
C ALA A 428 -10.93 -15.39 -11.19
N ARG A 429 -9.90 -15.91 -11.90
CA ARG A 429 -10.07 -16.58 -13.21
C ARG A 429 -10.90 -17.87 -13.11
N ARG A 430 -10.66 -18.70 -12.08
CA ARG A 430 -11.46 -19.91 -11.82
C ARG A 430 -12.91 -19.61 -11.50
N LEU A 431 -13.20 -18.55 -10.77
CA LEU A 431 -14.58 -18.11 -10.53
C LEU A 431 -15.19 -17.52 -11.80
N GLY A 432 -14.42 -16.70 -12.52
CA GLY A 432 -14.81 -16.10 -13.79
C GLY A 432 -15.21 -17.11 -14.85
N ILE A 433 -14.46 -18.19 -15.05
CA ILE A 433 -14.82 -19.21 -16.07
C ILE A 433 -16.12 -19.93 -15.72
N ARG A 434 -16.42 -20.11 -14.42
CA ARG A 434 -17.66 -20.75 -13.96
C ARG A 434 -18.87 -19.87 -14.24
N ASP A 435 -18.74 -18.59 -13.91
CA ASP A 435 -19.74 -17.57 -14.20
C ASP A 435 -19.92 -17.37 -15.72
N TRP A 436 -18.83 -17.44 -16.50
CA TRP A 436 -18.88 -17.44 -17.97
C TRP A 436 -19.68 -18.62 -18.53
N ARG A 437 -19.42 -19.84 -18.05
CA ARG A 437 -20.17 -21.04 -18.48
C ARG A 437 -21.65 -20.97 -18.11
N ARG A 438 -21.99 -20.35 -16.98
CA ARG A 438 -23.39 -20.08 -16.60
C ARG A 438 -24.05 -19.06 -17.50
N LEU A 439 -23.37 -17.97 -17.85
CA LEU A 439 -23.89 -16.98 -18.80
C LEU A 439 -24.15 -17.56 -20.19
N GLN A 440 -23.34 -18.54 -20.60
CA GLN A 440 -23.58 -19.27 -21.85
C GLN A 440 -24.85 -20.13 -21.79
N GLN A 441 -25.34 -20.49 -20.60
CA GLN A 441 -26.63 -21.14 -20.42
C GLN A 441 -27.75 -20.09 -20.44
N LYS A 442 -28.29 -19.83 -21.63
CA LYS A 442 -29.36 -18.84 -21.84
C LYS A 442 -30.74 -19.27 -21.30
N VAL A 443 -30.86 -20.50 -20.81
CA VAL A 443 -32.13 -21.05 -20.35
C VAL A 443 -32.35 -20.71 -18.88
N SER A 444 -33.42 -19.97 -18.59
CA SER A 444 -33.81 -19.57 -17.25
C SER A 444 -35.32 -19.58 -17.08
N GLY A 445 -35.83 -19.52 -15.85
CA GLY A 445 -37.26 -19.55 -15.63
C GLY A 445 -37.68 -19.66 -14.18
N THR A 446 -38.96 -19.92 -13.97
CA THR A 446 -39.57 -20.14 -12.67
C THR A 446 -40.39 -21.43 -12.67
N LEU A 447 -40.27 -22.22 -11.61
CA LEU A 447 -41.04 -23.43 -11.38
C LEU A 447 -41.96 -23.22 -10.18
N SER A 448 -43.25 -23.53 -10.36
CA SER A 448 -44.21 -23.65 -9.26
C SER A 448 -44.24 -25.11 -8.81
N LEU A 449 -43.80 -25.36 -7.58
CA LEU A 449 -43.60 -26.68 -7.00
C LEU A 449 -44.63 -26.97 -5.92
N ARG A 450 -45.17 -28.19 -5.93
CA ARG A 450 -45.93 -28.75 -4.80
C ARG A 450 -45.03 -28.95 -3.59
N LEU A 451 -45.63 -29.17 -2.43
CA LEU A 451 -44.91 -29.55 -1.21
C LEU A 451 -44.14 -30.89 -1.36
N SER A 452 -44.51 -31.75 -2.32
CA SER A 452 -43.74 -32.96 -2.63
C SER A 452 -42.33 -32.65 -3.16
N GLY A 453 -42.16 -31.52 -3.87
CA GLY A 453 -40.88 -31.04 -4.38
C GLY A 453 -40.05 -30.23 -3.39
N ILE A 454 -40.41 -30.18 -2.09
CA ILE A 454 -39.76 -29.30 -1.10
C ILE A 454 -38.26 -29.56 -0.95
N ASN A 455 -37.78 -30.78 -1.19
CA ASN A 455 -36.36 -31.09 -1.09
C ASN A 455 -35.51 -30.30 -2.11
N ALA A 456 -36.09 -29.97 -3.27
CA ALA A 456 -35.39 -29.19 -4.29
C ALA A 456 -35.22 -27.72 -3.89
N VAL A 457 -36.13 -27.18 -3.07
CA VAL A 457 -36.02 -25.82 -2.49
C VAL A 457 -34.80 -25.70 -1.56
N TYR A 458 -34.43 -26.81 -0.91
CA TYR A 458 -33.27 -26.91 -0.01
C TYR A 458 -32.00 -27.41 -0.69
N SER A 459 -32.00 -27.55 -2.02
CA SER A 459 -30.79 -27.88 -2.78
C SER A 459 -30.43 -26.78 -3.76
N ARG A 460 -29.12 -26.62 -4.00
CA ARG A 460 -28.60 -25.79 -5.08
C ARG A 460 -28.85 -26.42 -6.44
N TRP A 461 -28.59 -27.71 -6.61
CA TRP A 461 -28.64 -28.38 -7.91
C TRP A 461 -29.85 -29.31 -7.98
N VAL A 462 -30.64 -29.13 -9.03
CA VAL A 462 -31.91 -29.84 -9.20
C VAL A 462 -31.91 -30.50 -10.58
N ARG A 463 -32.09 -31.82 -10.63
CA ARG A 463 -32.26 -32.57 -11.86
C ARG A 463 -33.75 -32.58 -12.25
N LEU A 464 -34.04 -32.23 -13.49
CA LEU A 464 -35.42 -32.24 -14.00
C LEU A 464 -35.68 -33.57 -14.70
N SER A 465 -36.54 -34.41 -14.12
CA SER A 465 -37.08 -35.63 -14.74
C SER A 465 -38.50 -35.35 -15.21
N THR A 466 -38.61 -34.47 -16.22
CA THR A 466 -39.86 -33.89 -16.70
C THR A 466 -40.10 -34.20 -18.17
N PRO A 467 -40.24 -35.48 -18.57
CA PRO A 467 -40.50 -35.84 -19.96
C PRO A 467 -41.85 -35.31 -20.49
N LEU A 468 -42.80 -34.98 -19.62
CA LEU A 468 -44.12 -34.48 -20.02
C LEU A 468 -44.20 -32.95 -19.97
N SER A 469 -43.85 -32.32 -18.85
CA SER A 469 -44.06 -30.89 -18.64
C SER A 469 -43.02 -30.02 -19.34
N MET A 470 -41.75 -30.45 -19.35
CA MET A 470 -40.64 -29.71 -19.96
C MET A 470 -39.66 -30.67 -20.66
N PRO A 471 -40.04 -31.25 -21.82
CA PRO A 471 -39.24 -32.28 -22.50
C PRO A 471 -37.82 -31.83 -22.87
N ARG A 472 -37.63 -30.54 -23.20
CA ARG A 472 -36.31 -29.97 -23.55
C ARG A 472 -35.33 -29.93 -22.38
N LEU A 473 -35.84 -29.89 -21.15
CA LEU A 473 -35.05 -29.87 -19.92
C LEU A 473 -34.99 -31.23 -19.24
N ASN A 474 -35.62 -32.26 -19.80
CA ASN A 474 -35.60 -33.59 -19.23
C ASN A 474 -34.17 -34.16 -19.16
N GLY A 475 -33.77 -34.64 -17.99
CA GLY A 475 -32.43 -35.12 -17.67
C GLY A 475 -31.42 -34.01 -17.32
N LYS A 476 -31.73 -32.73 -17.57
CA LYS A 476 -30.83 -31.61 -17.32
C LYS A 476 -30.85 -31.16 -15.87
N ILE A 477 -29.75 -30.55 -15.45
CA ILE A 477 -29.58 -29.96 -14.12
C ILE A 477 -29.86 -28.46 -14.23
N VAL A 478 -30.57 -27.92 -13.24
CA VAL A 478 -30.81 -26.48 -13.06
C VAL A 478 -30.32 -26.05 -11.68
N GLU A 479 -29.82 -24.83 -11.56
CA GLU A 479 -29.45 -24.21 -10.30
C GLU A 479 -30.63 -23.44 -9.69
N ASN A 480 -30.91 -23.69 -8.41
CA ASN A 480 -31.85 -22.93 -7.59
C ASN A 480 -31.26 -21.56 -7.24
N ARG A 481 -31.83 -20.51 -7.82
CA ARG A 481 -31.40 -19.12 -7.65
C ARG A 481 -32.07 -18.47 -6.46
N LYS A 482 -33.37 -18.72 -6.32
CA LYS A 482 -34.23 -18.16 -5.30
C LYS A 482 -35.43 -19.07 -5.16
N SER A 483 -35.83 -19.33 -3.93
CA SER A 483 -37.06 -20.05 -3.63
C SER A 483 -37.91 -19.22 -2.68
N LEU A 484 -39.21 -19.14 -2.95
CA LEU A 484 -40.18 -18.41 -2.13
C LEU A 484 -41.40 -19.29 -1.87
N LEU A 485 -41.88 -19.28 -0.63
CA LEU A 485 -43.17 -19.91 -0.29
C LEU A 485 -44.31 -18.98 -0.71
N SER A 486 -45.16 -19.45 -1.62
CA SER A 486 -46.40 -18.77 -2.00
C SER A 486 -47.54 -19.25 -1.10
N LEU A 487 -47.83 -18.47 -0.05
CA LEU A 487 -48.88 -18.79 0.93
C LEU A 487 -50.28 -18.91 0.31
N MET A 488 -50.56 -18.12 -0.73
CA MET A 488 -51.86 -18.14 -1.41
C MET A 488 -52.05 -19.38 -2.29
N GLN A 489 -50.95 -19.92 -2.83
CA GLN A 489 -50.98 -21.07 -3.75
C GLN A 489 -50.65 -22.40 -3.04
N GLY A 490 -50.19 -22.36 -1.78
CA GLY A 490 -49.74 -23.56 -1.06
C GLY A 490 -48.57 -24.27 -1.76
N ALA A 491 -47.76 -23.51 -2.49
CA ALA A 491 -46.71 -24.00 -3.39
C ALA A 491 -45.42 -23.17 -3.21
N PHE A 492 -44.29 -23.70 -3.65
CA PHE A 492 -43.04 -22.95 -3.74
C PHE A 492 -42.84 -22.41 -5.15
N SER A 493 -42.44 -21.14 -5.28
CA SER A 493 -41.94 -20.58 -6.53
C SER A 493 -40.42 -20.63 -6.49
N MET A 494 -39.81 -21.36 -7.41
CA MET A 494 -38.36 -21.53 -7.51
C MET A 494 -37.84 -20.95 -8.83
N ASP A 495 -36.98 -19.95 -8.74
CA ASP A 495 -36.27 -19.38 -9.86
C ASP A 495 -35.10 -20.28 -10.23
N ILE A 496 -35.02 -20.66 -11.50
CA ILE A 496 -34.06 -21.63 -12.02
C ILE A 496 -33.24 -21.04 -13.16
N MET A 497 -32.01 -21.54 -13.29
CA MET A 497 -31.16 -21.33 -14.45
C MET A 497 -30.48 -22.64 -14.82
N GLN A 498 -30.35 -22.94 -16.11
CA GLN A 498 -29.71 -24.18 -16.54
C GLN A 498 -28.26 -24.23 -16.07
N HIS A 499 -27.87 -25.39 -15.52
CA HIS A 499 -26.51 -25.65 -15.09
C HIS A 499 -25.69 -26.20 -16.27
N PRO A 500 -24.47 -25.68 -16.51
CA PRO A 500 -23.60 -26.21 -17.55
C PRO A 500 -23.00 -27.56 -17.14
N ASP A 501 -22.93 -28.51 -18.07
CA ASP A 501 -22.42 -29.87 -17.82
C ASP A 501 -20.90 -29.88 -17.50
N ASN A 502 -20.17 -28.82 -17.87
CA ASN A 502 -18.71 -28.69 -17.74
C ASN A 502 -18.28 -27.64 -16.68
N ILE A 503 -19.10 -27.38 -15.66
CA ILE A 503 -18.83 -26.29 -14.70
C ILE A 503 -17.45 -26.37 -14.01
N ASP A 504 -16.98 -27.58 -13.70
CA ASP A 504 -15.75 -27.83 -12.93
C ASP A 504 -14.51 -28.06 -13.82
N ASP A 505 -14.67 -28.11 -15.15
CA ASP A 505 -13.56 -28.34 -16.06
C ASP A 505 -12.54 -27.20 -15.96
N TRP A 506 -11.29 -27.50 -15.66
CA TRP A 506 -10.24 -26.49 -15.56
C TRP A 506 -8.93 -27.06 -16.08
N ASN A 507 -8.39 -26.43 -17.13
CA ASN A 507 -7.07 -26.74 -17.64
C ASN A 507 -6.10 -25.58 -17.36
N PRO A 508 -5.14 -25.73 -16.43
CA PRO A 508 -4.19 -24.67 -16.10
C PRO A 508 -3.39 -24.15 -17.31
N LEU A 509 -3.11 -24.98 -18.32
CA LEU A 509 -2.32 -24.57 -19.47
C LEU A 509 -3.04 -23.52 -20.33
N THR A 510 -4.37 -23.64 -20.47
CA THR A 510 -5.20 -22.81 -21.34
C THR A 510 -6.00 -21.76 -20.58
N ASP A 511 -6.57 -22.11 -19.43
CA ASP A 511 -7.62 -21.32 -18.78
C ASP A 511 -7.05 -20.36 -17.73
N GLU A 512 -5.87 -20.64 -17.19
CA GLU A 512 -5.29 -19.86 -16.10
C GLU A 512 -5.09 -18.39 -16.48
N GLY A 513 -4.65 -18.11 -17.70
CA GLY A 513 -4.33 -16.75 -18.17
C GLY A 513 -2.95 -16.28 -17.71
N ALA A 514 -2.75 -14.96 -17.73
CA ALA A 514 -1.54 -14.27 -17.31
C ALA A 514 -1.76 -13.48 -16.01
N MET A 515 -0.67 -13.27 -15.28
CA MET A 515 -0.66 -12.37 -14.13
C MET A 515 -0.82 -10.93 -14.62
N PRO A 516 -1.71 -10.12 -14.02
CA PRO A 516 -1.83 -8.70 -14.35
C PRO A 516 -0.49 -7.97 -14.12
N PRO A 517 -0.09 -7.07 -15.03
CA PRO A 517 1.18 -6.37 -14.93
C PRO A 517 1.22 -5.50 -13.68
N VAL A 518 2.34 -5.55 -12.95
CA VAL A 518 2.60 -4.68 -11.79
C VAL A 518 3.45 -3.51 -12.31
N PRO A 519 2.91 -2.28 -12.35
CA PRO A 519 3.70 -1.14 -12.80
C PRO A 519 4.90 -0.93 -11.87
N PRO A 520 6.11 -0.69 -12.41
CA PRO A 520 7.27 -0.40 -11.59
C PRO A 520 7.03 0.92 -10.85
N ARG A 521 7.38 0.94 -9.56
CA ARG A 521 7.36 2.17 -8.77
C ARG A 521 8.59 3.01 -9.12
N THR A 522 8.38 4.28 -9.48
CA THR A 522 9.48 5.23 -9.65
C THR A 522 10.11 5.53 -8.29
N GLY A 523 11.41 5.30 -8.16
CA GLY A 523 12.19 5.76 -7.02
C GLY A 523 12.38 7.28 -7.07
N LYS A 524 12.70 7.89 -5.93
CA LYS A 524 13.10 9.30 -5.89
C LYS A 524 14.43 9.46 -6.64
N GLY A 525 14.50 10.41 -7.58
CA GLY A 525 15.71 10.69 -8.36
C GLY A 525 16.90 11.03 -7.47
N THR A 526 18.08 10.53 -7.82
CA THR A 526 19.34 10.88 -7.15
C THR A 526 19.85 12.20 -7.73
N ILE A 527 20.21 13.16 -6.88
CA ILE A 527 20.79 14.44 -7.30
C ILE A 527 22.26 14.20 -7.67
N ASP A 528 22.69 14.72 -8.82
CA ASP A 528 24.07 14.56 -9.27
C ASP A 528 25.08 15.23 -8.33
N ILE A 529 26.26 14.61 -8.22
CA ILE A 529 27.36 15.12 -7.41
C ILE A 529 28.14 16.16 -8.23
N PRO A 530 28.24 17.41 -7.79
CA PRO A 530 28.96 18.42 -8.55
C PRO A 530 30.46 18.14 -8.60
N VAL A 531 31.05 18.31 -9.78
CA VAL A 531 32.49 18.24 -9.99
C VAL A 531 33.06 19.66 -10.04
N ILE A 532 33.99 19.94 -9.14
CA ILE A 532 34.73 21.20 -9.13
C ILE A 532 35.79 21.15 -10.23
N ASN A 533 35.64 22.01 -11.25
CA ASN A 533 36.61 22.14 -12.33
C ASN A 533 37.78 23.06 -11.94
N LEU A 534 37.49 24.15 -11.21
CA LEU A 534 38.51 25.14 -10.85
C LEU A 534 38.16 25.88 -9.56
N VAL A 535 39.17 26.06 -8.70
CA VAL A 535 39.09 26.93 -7.51
C VAL A 535 40.22 27.95 -7.58
N GLN A 536 39.91 29.23 -7.41
CA GLN A 536 40.89 30.31 -7.46
C GLN A 536 40.63 31.38 -6.40
N SER A 537 41.68 31.81 -5.70
CA SER A 537 41.66 33.01 -4.87
C SER A 537 41.64 34.27 -5.75
N LYS A 538 40.73 35.20 -5.46
CA LYS A 538 40.62 36.48 -6.15
C LYS A 538 40.73 37.64 -5.15
N PRO A 539 41.88 38.31 -5.08
CA PRO A 539 42.05 39.47 -4.22
C PRO A 539 41.29 40.69 -4.75
N ARG A 540 40.66 41.45 -3.85
CA ARG A 540 39.97 42.72 -4.12
C ARG A 540 40.25 43.71 -2.98
N GLY A 541 41.19 44.62 -3.21
CA GLY A 541 41.68 45.52 -2.15
C GLY A 541 42.32 44.71 -1.01
N ASP A 542 41.94 45.02 0.23
CA ASP A 542 42.41 44.32 1.44
C ASP A 542 41.63 43.02 1.76
N SER A 543 40.73 42.61 0.87
CA SER A 543 39.86 41.43 1.02
C SER A 543 40.09 40.42 -0.09
N VAL A 544 39.71 39.17 0.15
CA VAL A 544 39.82 38.08 -0.83
C VAL A 544 38.51 37.31 -0.85
N TYR A 545 38.07 36.91 -2.05
CA TYR A 545 36.97 35.97 -2.24
C TYR A 545 37.46 34.81 -3.09
N ILE A 546 36.74 33.69 -3.04
CA ILE A 546 37.06 32.52 -3.84
C ILE A 546 36.10 32.42 -5.02
N ARG A 547 36.67 32.22 -6.21
CA ARG A 547 35.95 31.82 -7.42
C ARG A 547 35.98 30.31 -7.53
N VAL A 548 34.80 29.69 -7.61
CA VAL A 548 34.60 28.25 -7.78
C VAL A 548 33.86 28.02 -9.09
N VAL A 549 34.43 27.21 -9.97
CA VAL A 549 33.82 26.83 -11.26
C VAL A 549 33.44 25.36 -11.19
N VAL A 550 32.17 25.07 -11.43
CA VAL A 550 31.62 23.70 -11.44
C VAL A 550 31.01 23.37 -12.79
N ILE A 551 30.98 22.09 -13.15
CA ILE A 551 30.36 21.59 -14.38
C ILE A 551 28.84 21.70 -14.26
N ASP A 552 28.19 22.34 -15.22
CA ASP A 552 26.72 22.52 -15.26
C ASP A 552 25.98 21.16 -15.23
N PRO A 553 24.95 20.97 -14.38
CA PRO A 553 24.24 19.69 -14.30
C PRO A 553 23.25 19.48 -15.46
N GLU A 554 23.09 20.45 -16.37
CA GLU A 554 22.10 20.45 -17.46
C GLU A 554 20.62 20.32 -16.99
N ASP A 555 20.38 20.41 -15.67
CA ASP A 555 19.06 20.43 -15.03
C ASP A 555 18.82 21.82 -14.39
N ASP A 556 17.95 22.61 -15.02
CA ASP A 556 17.58 23.96 -14.60
C ASP A 556 16.84 24.01 -13.24
N SER A 557 16.41 22.87 -12.70
CA SER A 557 15.78 22.78 -11.37
C SER A 557 16.79 22.70 -10.22
N LEU A 558 18.07 22.48 -10.52
CA LEU A 558 19.17 22.41 -9.56
C LEU A 558 19.94 23.74 -9.54
N TYR A 559 20.31 24.21 -8.36
CA TYR A 559 21.26 25.32 -8.22
C TYR A 559 22.42 24.94 -7.30
N PRO A 560 23.62 25.53 -7.47
CA PRO A 560 24.78 25.14 -6.67
C PRO A 560 24.82 25.86 -5.31
N VAL A 561 25.37 25.16 -4.31
CA VAL A 561 25.71 25.68 -2.98
C VAL A 561 27.19 25.42 -2.73
N VAL A 562 27.94 26.47 -2.42
CA VAL A 562 29.36 26.38 -2.05
C VAL A 562 29.48 26.45 -0.53
N ARG A 563 30.28 25.57 0.06
CA ARG A 563 30.72 25.70 1.45
C ARG A 563 32.22 25.81 1.55
N TYR A 564 32.69 26.60 2.50
CA TYR A 564 34.12 26.74 2.81
C TYR A 564 34.36 26.78 4.31
N ARG A 565 35.55 26.34 4.74
CA ARG A 565 36.04 26.48 6.13
C ARG A 565 37.56 26.70 6.12
N VAL A 566 38.10 27.21 7.22
CA VAL A 566 39.54 27.23 7.43
C VAL A 566 40.02 25.81 7.76
N ALA A 567 41.09 25.36 7.10
CA ALA A 567 41.65 24.02 7.29
C ALA A 567 42.22 23.81 8.71
N ASP A 568 42.69 24.88 9.34
CA ASP A 568 43.14 24.93 10.74
C ASP A 568 42.75 26.26 11.36
N ASP A 569 41.94 26.24 12.42
CA ASP A 569 41.52 27.43 13.17
C ASP A 569 42.59 27.97 14.15
N GLY A 570 43.79 27.38 14.14
CA GLY A 570 44.90 27.69 15.04
C GLY A 570 44.98 26.75 16.24
N SER A 571 44.04 25.81 16.39
CA SER A 571 44.07 24.74 17.39
C SER A 571 44.54 23.38 16.86
N GLY A 572 44.90 23.30 15.57
CA GLY A 572 45.18 22.03 14.87
C GLY A 572 43.91 21.31 14.40
N ASN A 573 42.74 21.95 14.49
CA ASN A 573 41.46 21.40 14.05
C ASN A 573 40.83 22.28 12.96
N PRO A 574 40.06 21.71 12.01
CA PRO A 574 39.32 22.49 11.03
C PRO A 574 38.24 23.37 11.66
N GLY A 575 38.05 24.57 11.13
CA GLY A 575 36.99 25.49 11.56
C GLY A 575 35.58 25.05 11.12
N ALA A 576 34.57 25.85 11.51
CA ALA A 576 33.18 25.63 11.10
C ALA A 576 32.95 25.89 9.60
N TRP A 577 32.06 25.11 8.98
CA TRP A 577 31.64 25.32 7.60
C TRP A 577 30.74 26.55 7.47
N VAL A 578 31.04 27.39 6.49
CA VAL A 578 30.21 28.52 6.06
C VAL A 578 29.62 28.18 4.69
N GLU A 579 28.30 28.20 4.56
CA GLU A 579 27.58 27.88 3.33
C GLU A 579 27.08 29.14 2.61
N GLN A 580 27.13 29.12 1.27
CA GLN A 580 26.61 30.17 0.41
C GLN A 580 25.87 29.56 -0.79
N LYS A 581 24.61 29.97 -0.96
CA LYS A 581 23.70 29.49 -1.99
C LYS A 581 23.72 30.40 -3.23
N PHE A 582 23.61 29.82 -4.42
CA PHE A 582 23.64 30.53 -5.70
C PHE A 582 22.43 30.21 -6.61
N PRO A 583 21.21 30.64 -6.26
CA PRO A 583 19.98 30.26 -6.96
C PRO A 583 19.81 30.87 -8.37
N ASN A 584 20.53 31.95 -8.69
CA ASN A 584 20.34 32.72 -9.93
C ASN A 584 21.59 32.72 -10.83
N VAL A 585 22.39 31.64 -10.82
CA VAL A 585 23.59 31.54 -11.65
C VAL A 585 23.23 30.94 -12.99
N SER A 586 23.57 31.63 -14.08
CA SER A 586 23.38 31.13 -15.43
C SER A 586 24.67 30.45 -15.95
N PRO A 587 24.56 29.31 -16.63
CA PRO A 587 25.72 28.63 -17.19
C PRO A 587 26.33 29.41 -18.35
N SER A 588 27.64 29.31 -18.49
CA SER A 588 28.39 29.88 -19.61
C SER A 588 29.42 28.86 -20.10
N GLY A 589 29.21 28.34 -21.31
CA GLY A 589 30.09 27.35 -21.92
C GLY A 589 30.15 26.01 -21.17
N GLY A 590 29.03 25.56 -20.57
CA GLY A 590 28.93 24.30 -19.83
C GLY A 590 29.44 24.36 -18.38
N TYR A 591 29.70 25.57 -17.86
CA TYR A 591 30.18 25.77 -16.49
C TYR A 591 29.36 26.82 -15.74
N LEU A 592 29.20 26.60 -14.45
CA LEU A 592 28.65 27.56 -13.50
C LEU A 592 29.80 28.24 -12.75
N ASN A 593 29.80 29.57 -12.75
CA ASN A 593 30.87 30.38 -12.17
C ASN A 593 30.39 31.07 -10.88
N LEU A 594 30.87 30.58 -9.75
CA LEU A 594 30.39 30.94 -8.41
C LEU A 594 31.44 31.80 -7.72
N SER A 595 31.02 32.94 -7.17
CA SER A 595 31.89 33.84 -6.41
C SER A 595 31.40 33.94 -4.97
N THR A 596 32.20 33.43 -4.05
CA THR A 596 31.91 33.48 -2.61
C THR A 596 31.97 34.91 -2.06
N ASN A 597 31.45 35.10 -0.85
CA ASN A 597 31.67 36.30 -0.05
C ASN A 597 33.14 36.41 0.38
N VAL A 598 33.50 37.49 1.07
CA VAL A 598 34.85 37.67 1.61
C VAL A 598 35.17 36.53 2.57
N VAL A 599 36.28 35.86 2.32
CA VAL A 599 36.79 34.75 3.14
C VAL A 599 37.96 35.25 4.03
N PRO A 600 38.29 34.54 5.13
CA PRO A 600 39.46 34.86 5.94
C PRO A 600 40.72 34.98 5.08
N SER A 601 41.51 36.02 5.28
CA SER A 601 42.69 36.31 4.48
C SER A 601 43.89 35.45 4.87
N ASN A 602 44.71 35.10 3.88
CA ASN A 602 45.99 34.39 4.02
C ASN A 602 45.88 33.06 4.80
N ALA A 603 44.75 32.37 4.65
CA ALA A 603 44.47 31.10 5.31
C ALA A 603 44.25 29.99 4.28
N LEU A 604 44.60 28.76 4.65
CA LEU A 604 44.25 27.59 3.84
C LEU A 604 42.77 27.27 4.05
N LEU A 605 42.01 27.19 2.96
CA LEU A 605 40.58 26.89 2.99
C LEU A 605 40.30 25.53 2.35
N ASP A 606 39.40 24.77 2.98
CA ASP A 606 38.72 23.62 2.40
C ASP A 606 37.42 24.08 1.74
N ILE A 607 37.14 23.62 0.51
CA ILE A 607 35.96 24.03 -0.27
C ILE A 607 35.25 22.82 -0.85
N GLN A 608 33.93 22.83 -0.77
CA GLN A 608 33.06 21.83 -1.39
C GLN A 608 31.84 22.49 -2.03
N VAL A 609 31.27 21.81 -3.01
CA VAL A 609 30.02 22.22 -3.67
C VAL A 609 29.00 21.09 -3.57
N ALA A 610 27.72 21.43 -3.46
CA ALA A 610 26.60 20.49 -3.62
C ALA A 610 25.57 21.12 -4.58
N TYR A 611 24.85 20.31 -5.33
CA TYR A 611 23.61 20.77 -5.97
C TYR A 611 22.47 20.68 -4.99
N ILE A 612 21.58 21.68 -5.05
CA ILE A 612 20.34 21.67 -4.31
C ILE A 612 19.19 21.80 -5.30
N ALA A 613 18.20 20.92 -5.19
CA ALA A 613 17.02 20.98 -6.02
C ALA A 613 16.10 22.13 -5.59
N SER A 614 15.16 22.49 -6.45
CA SER A 614 14.13 23.51 -6.19
C SER A 614 13.29 23.25 -4.93
N ASP A 615 13.24 21.99 -4.45
CA ASP A 615 12.60 21.57 -3.20
C ASP A 615 13.53 21.70 -1.97
N ASN A 616 14.71 22.32 -2.12
CA ASN A 616 15.83 22.44 -1.18
C ASN A 616 16.56 21.12 -0.83
N ASP A 617 16.36 20.02 -1.55
CA ASP A 617 17.06 18.77 -1.25
C ASP A 617 18.54 18.83 -1.64
N TYR A 618 19.44 18.45 -0.72
CA TYR A 618 20.89 18.53 -0.95
C TYR A 618 21.37 17.24 -1.59
N GLY A 619 22.06 17.36 -2.71
CA GLY A 619 22.91 16.28 -3.24
C GLY A 619 24.14 16.04 -2.37
N GLU A 620 24.90 15.00 -2.70
CA GLU A 620 26.18 14.78 -2.02
C GLU A 620 27.17 15.91 -2.29
N TRP A 621 28.03 16.17 -1.31
CA TRP A 621 29.08 17.18 -1.44
C TRP A 621 30.21 16.65 -2.33
N SER A 622 30.74 17.53 -3.17
CA SER A 622 31.92 17.27 -3.97
C SER A 622 33.12 16.85 -3.11
N VAL A 623 34.13 16.26 -3.76
CA VAL A 623 35.46 16.13 -3.17
C VAL A 623 35.97 17.50 -2.68
N THR A 624 36.70 17.51 -1.57
CA THR A 624 37.25 18.73 -0.99
C THR A 624 38.35 19.29 -1.88
N ALA A 625 38.23 20.56 -2.27
CA ALA A 625 39.27 21.31 -2.95
C ALA A 625 39.94 22.27 -1.96
N ASN A 626 41.27 22.39 -2.03
CA ASN A 626 42.05 23.27 -1.18
C ASN A 626 42.51 24.53 -1.91
N VAL A 627 42.38 25.69 -1.27
CA VAL A 627 42.89 26.96 -1.80
C VAL A 627 43.39 27.86 -0.69
N THR A 628 44.53 28.51 -0.89
CA THR A 628 45.03 29.55 0.02
C THR A 628 44.44 30.90 -0.39
N SER A 629 43.79 31.58 0.55
CA SER A 629 43.13 32.87 0.33
C SER A 629 44.11 34.06 0.31
N THR A 630 45.00 34.08 -0.68
CA THR A 630 46.07 35.09 -0.82
C THR A 630 45.51 36.48 -1.15
N VAL A 631 45.81 37.49 -0.32
CA VAL A 631 45.39 38.91 -0.53
C VAL A 631 46.38 39.67 -1.42
N ASP A 632 47.69 39.47 -1.23
CA ASP A 632 48.75 40.01 -2.06
C ASP A 632 49.40 38.88 -2.86
N ASP A 633 48.95 38.74 -4.11
CA ASP A 633 49.37 37.71 -5.06
C ASP A 633 50.65 38.07 -5.84
N VAL A 634 51.27 39.21 -5.54
CA VAL A 634 52.48 39.67 -6.21
C VAL A 634 53.69 39.46 -5.30
N ASN A 635 54.71 38.78 -5.82
CA ASN A 635 55.97 38.61 -5.10
C ASN A 635 56.60 39.98 -4.81
N PRO A 636 57.10 40.22 -3.58
CA PRO A 636 57.81 41.45 -3.29
C PRO A 636 59.12 41.56 -4.08
N ALA A 637 59.59 42.78 -4.30
CA ALA A 637 60.92 43.00 -4.89
C ALA A 637 62.03 42.56 -3.92
N SER A 638 63.19 42.20 -4.49
CA SER A 638 64.36 41.78 -3.71
C SER A 638 64.87 42.89 -2.79
N PRO A 639 65.29 42.59 -1.54
CA PRO A 639 65.95 43.54 -0.67
C PRO A 639 67.15 44.24 -1.33
N GLU A 640 67.38 45.49 -0.98
CA GLU A 640 68.45 46.33 -1.54
C GLU A 640 69.46 46.71 -0.45
N ALA A 641 70.61 47.25 -0.88
CA ALA A 641 71.61 47.86 0.00
C ALA A 641 72.01 46.96 1.19
N LEU A 642 72.29 45.69 0.90
CA LEU A 642 72.85 44.76 1.89
C LEU A 642 74.24 45.24 2.28
N ASP A 643 74.46 45.44 3.58
CA ASP A 643 75.76 45.87 4.09
C ASP A 643 76.11 45.24 5.44
N TRP A 644 77.41 45.08 5.67
CA TRP A 644 77.97 44.63 6.93
C TRP A 644 78.84 45.73 7.52
N THR A 645 78.36 46.33 8.61
CA THR A 645 79.12 47.25 9.44
C THR A 645 79.17 46.68 10.85
N ALA A 646 80.30 46.06 11.21
CA ALA A 646 80.42 45.27 12.43
C ALA A 646 79.91 46.02 13.68
N PRO A 647 79.05 45.39 14.52
CA PRO A 647 78.57 44.00 14.47
C PRO A 647 77.25 43.79 13.71
N ASN A 648 76.79 44.75 12.91
CA ASN A 648 75.46 44.78 12.30
C ASN A 648 75.46 44.34 10.83
N PHE A 649 74.56 43.42 10.49
CA PHE A 649 74.15 43.14 9.11
C PHE A 649 72.85 43.88 8.83
N SER A 650 72.83 44.76 7.82
CA SER A 650 71.65 45.51 7.42
C SER A 650 71.20 45.20 6.00
N ALA A 651 69.90 45.31 5.76
CA ALA A 651 69.30 45.30 4.44
C ALA A 651 68.12 46.29 4.40
N ARG A 652 67.86 46.86 3.22
CA ARG A 652 66.73 47.75 2.96
C ARG A 652 65.63 47.02 2.22
N ALA A 653 64.38 47.17 2.65
CA ALA A 653 63.24 46.73 1.86
C ALA A 653 63.16 47.59 0.58
N ALA A 654 62.95 46.95 -0.58
CA ALA A 654 62.83 47.68 -1.85
C ALA A 654 61.78 48.79 -1.74
N ASN A 655 62.14 49.99 -2.19
CA ASN A 655 61.26 51.14 -2.09
C ASN A 655 60.22 51.09 -3.22
N THR A 656 59.00 50.67 -2.91
CA THR A 656 57.91 50.54 -3.88
C THR A 656 56.69 51.35 -3.44
N THR A 657 56.08 52.04 -4.41
CA THR A 657 54.79 52.74 -4.27
C THR A 657 53.62 51.90 -4.78
N ALA A 658 53.88 50.70 -5.30
CA ALA A 658 52.83 49.81 -5.79
C ALA A 658 51.94 49.32 -4.64
N PRO A 659 50.62 49.20 -4.86
CA PRO A 659 49.69 48.72 -3.83
C PRO A 659 49.84 47.23 -3.50
N LYS A 660 50.49 46.45 -4.38
CA LYS A 660 50.77 45.02 -4.23
C LYS A 660 52.26 44.73 -4.36
N GLY A 661 52.73 43.61 -3.79
CA GLY A 661 54.15 43.26 -3.72
C GLY A 661 54.93 44.11 -2.72
N ARG A 662 54.26 44.66 -1.70
CA ARG A 662 54.91 45.45 -0.65
C ARG A 662 55.62 44.51 0.32
N THR A 663 56.87 44.82 0.64
CA THR A 663 57.58 44.10 1.70
C THR A 663 56.87 44.36 3.03
N ALA A 664 56.54 43.29 3.75
CA ALA A 664 56.01 43.31 5.11
C ALA A 664 57.06 42.80 6.12
N TYR A 665 57.90 41.85 5.71
CA TYR A 665 58.97 41.30 6.54
C TYR A 665 60.27 41.16 5.76
N LEU A 666 61.39 41.36 6.46
CA LEU A 666 62.73 40.99 6.01
C LEU A 666 63.24 39.83 6.87
N THR A 667 63.56 38.72 6.21
CA THR A 667 64.12 37.52 6.83
C THR A 667 65.63 37.50 6.62
N PHE A 668 66.37 37.51 7.72
CA PHE A 668 67.84 37.50 7.73
C PHE A 668 68.36 36.12 8.10
N LYS A 669 69.27 35.57 7.31
CA LYS A 669 69.91 34.27 7.56
C LYS A 669 71.43 34.34 7.42
N ILE A 670 72.13 33.43 8.09
CA ILE A 670 73.60 33.25 8.00
C ILE A 670 73.97 31.78 7.79
N GLY A 671 75.03 31.51 7.04
CA GLY A 671 75.48 30.16 6.74
C GLY A 671 76.78 30.12 5.96
N LEU A 672 77.19 28.94 5.52
CA LEU A 672 78.39 28.74 4.70
C LEU A 672 78.13 29.20 3.26
N THR A 673 79.17 29.60 2.54
CA THR A 673 79.06 30.03 1.13
C THR A 673 78.59 28.91 0.19
N THR A 674 78.69 27.65 0.63
CA THR A 674 78.21 26.45 -0.07
C THR A 674 76.76 26.08 0.26
N GLN A 675 76.14 26.70 1.28
CA GLN A 675 74.76 26.41 1.68
C GLN A 675 73.75 27.19 0.82
N SER A 676 72.54 26.64 0.69
CA SER A 676 71.39 27.35 0.12
C SER A 676 70.70 28.23 1.18
N PHE A 677 69.81 29.12 0.75
CA PHE A 677 69.01 29.92 1.69
C PHE A 677 68.08 29.06 2.57
N ALA A 678 67.62 27.91 2.07
CA ALA A 678 66.76 27.00 2.83
C ALA A 678 67.52 26.42 4.04
N ASP A 679 68.78 26.02 3.83
CA ASP A 679 69.63 25.36 4.83
C ASP A 679 70.37 26.32 5.78
N ALA A 680 70.32 27.62 5.48
CA ALA A 680 70.96 28.65 6.28
C ALA A 680 70.24 28.87 7.62
N ALA A 681 71.01 29.22 8.66
CA ALA A 681 70.49 29.46 10.00
C ALA A 681 69.71 30.78 10.03
N LEU A 682 68.50 30.76 10.57
CA LEU A 682 67.68 31.96 10.78
C LEU A 682 68.31 32.84 11.86
N VAL A 683 68.61 34.09 11.51
CA VAL A 683 69.09 35.11 12.47
C VAL A 683 67.89 35.81 13.09
N SER A 684 67.03 36.41 12.24
CA SER A 684 65.79 37.05 12.68
C SER A 684 64.86 37.30 11.49
N LYS A 685 63.56 37.42 11.77
CA LYS A 685 62.53 37.91 10.83
C LYS A 685 61.94 39.18 11.42
N LEU A 686 62.15 40.32 10.74
CA LEU A 686 61.76 41.64 11.23
C LEU A 686 60.68 42.24 10.33
N ALA A 687 59.65 42.83 10.93
CA ALA A 687 58.67 43.64 10.19
C ALA A 687 59.37 44.86 9.56
N ALA A 688 59.03 45.16 8.31
CA ALA A 688 59.61 46.27 7.54
C ALA A 688 58.58 46.84 6.57
N ALA A 689 58.54 48.16 6.42
CA ALA A 689 57.80 48.84 5.36
C ALA A 689 58.70 49.07 4.13
N PRO A 690 58.14 49.34 2.94
CA PRO A 690 58.94 49.70 1.76
C PRO A 690 59.88 50.88 2.06
N GLY A 691 61.18 50.71 1.76
CA GLY A 691 62.22 51.70 2.05
C GLY A 691 62.85 51.60 3.44
N ASP A 692 62.28 50.84 4.38
CA ASP A 692 62.87 50.66 5.72
C ASP A 692 64.21 49.92 5.64
N VAL A 693 65.19 50.39 6.40
CA VAL A 693 66.44 49.66 6.66
C VAL A 693 66.30 48.92 7.98
N ARG A 694 66.51 47.60 7.95
CA ARG A 694 66.54 46.76 9.15
C ARG A 694 67.93 46.19 9.35
N TYR A 695 68.32 46.02 10.61
CA TYR A 695 69.61 45.49 11.01
C TYR A 695 69.46 44.36 12.02
N VAL A 696 70.37 43.39 11.95
CA VAL A 696 70.48 42.26 12.86
C VAL A 696 71.94 42.05 13.25
N GLN A 697 72.17 41.36 14.38
CA GLN A 697 73.51 41.01 14.85
C GLN A 697 73.66 39.49 14.81
N PRO A 698 74.11 38.91 13.67
CA PRO A 698 74.37 37.48 13.60
C PRO A 698 75.58 37.11 14.46
N ALA A 699 75.53 35.93 15.08
CA ALA A 699 76.70 35.37 15.74
C ALA A 699 77.74 34.96 14.68
N VAL A 700 78.91 35.57 14.72
CA VAL A 700 79.99 35.37 13.74
C VAL A 700 81.26 34.88 14.42
N VAL A 701 82.03 34.05 13.72
CA VAL A 701 83.31 33.50 14.21
C VAL A 701 84.44 34.11 13.39
N ALA A 702 85.43 34.70 14.09
CA ALA A 702 86.60 35.30 13.45
C ALA A 702 87.37 34.28 12.58
N GLY A 703 87.85 34.72 11.43
CA GLY A 703 88.59 33.92 10.46
C GLY A 703 87.74 33.08 9.49
N GLN A 704 86.41 33.12 9.58
CA GLN A 704 85.51 32.38 8.66
C GLN A 704 84.81 33.30 7.66
N THR A 705 84.71 32.85 6.41
CA THR A 705 83.81 33.47 5.41
C THR A 705 82.41 32.88 5.56
N ARG A 706 81.42 33.73 5.85
CA ARG A 706 80.00 33.33 5.83
C ARG A 706 79.24 34.13 4.78
N ARG A 707 78.14 33.53 4.32
CA ARG A 707 77.15 34.18 3.48
C ARG A 707 76.02 34.71 4.37
N LEU A 708 75.72 35.99 4.22
CA LEU A 708 74.63 36.68 4.89
C LEU A 708 73.52 36.91 3.87
N TRP A 709 72.34 36.33 4.12
CA TRP A 709 71.19 36.46 3.22
C TRP A 709 70.12 37.36 3.79
N CYS A 710 69.43 38.07 2.89
CA CYS A 710 68.17 38.72 3.18
C CYS A 710 67.14 38.34 2.12
N GLN A 711 65.90 38.08 2.55
CA GLN A 711 64.75 37.85 1.68
C GLN A 711 63.57 38.71 2.16
N ALA A 712 62.87 39.33 1.22
CA ALA A 712 61.64 40.05 1.52
C ALA A 712 60.44 39.12 1.41
N GLU A 713 59.45 39.34 2.27
CA GLU A 713 58.18 38.61 2.29
C GLU A 713 57.04 39.63 2.36
N ASN A 714 55.99 39.43 1.57
CA ASN A 714 54.81 40.28 1.61
C ASN A 714 53.85 39.86 2.74
N VAL A 715 52.74 40.58 2.91
CA VAL A 715 51.76 40.29 3.98
C VAL A 715 51.07 38.93 3.82
N SER A 716 51.13 38.35 2.62
CA SER A 716 50.53 37.05 2.26
C SER A 716 51.54 35.90 2.25
N GLY A 717 52.76 36.11 2.72
CA GLY A 717 53.79 35.07 2.81
C GLY A 717 54.50 34.73 1.50
N LEU A 718 54.24 35.47 0.40
CA LEU A 718 55.00 35.31 -0.84
C LEU A 718 56.36 35.99 -0.68
N THR A 719 57.41 35.28 -1.12
CA THR A 719 58.80 35.71 -0.93
C THR A 719 59.42 36.25 -2.21
N SER A 720 60.32 37.23 -2.08
CA SER A 720 61.15 37.72 -3.17
C SER A 720 62.30 36.77 -3.50
N ALA A 721 63.05 37.07 -4.55
CA ALA A 721 64.34 36.41 -4.79
C ALA A 721 65.32 36.77 -3.66
N THR A 722 66.02 35.75 -3.16
CA THR A 722 66.99 35.93 -2.08
C THR A 722 68.22 36.70 -2.57
N VAL A 723 68.72 37.61 -1.74
CA VAL A 723 69.94 38.39 -1.99
C VAL A 723 70.96 38.11 -0.89
N PHE A 724 72.24 38.18 -1.21
CA PHE A 724 73.30 37.87 -0.25
C PHE A 724 74.56 38.70 -0.42
N ILE A 725 75.36 38.75 0.64
CA ILE A 725 76.75 39.20 0.62
C ILE A 725 77.63 38.15 1.31
N ASP A 726 78.83 37.93 0.77
CA ASP A 726 79.84 37.09 1.40
C ASP A 726 80.81 37.96 2.17
N ARG A 727 81.05 37.63 3.44
CA ARG A 727 81.96 38.39 4.31
C ARG A 727 82.86 37.46 5.11
N THR A 728 84.14 37.79 5.13
CA THR A 728 85.13 37.18 6.02
C THR A 728 85.23 38.03 7.27
N PHE A 729 84.92 37.47 8.43
CA PHE A 729 84.97 38.19 9.70
C PHE A 729 86.39 38.18 10.23
N VAL A 730 86.91 39.38 10.55
CA VAL A 730 88.24 39.57 11.13
C VAL A 730 88.16 39.44 12.65
#